data_AF-A0A354EFR6-F1
#
_entry.id   AF-A0A354EFR6-F1
#
_cell.length_a   1.000
_cell.length_b   1.000
_cell.length_c   1.000
_cell.angle_alpha   90.00
_cell.angle_beta   90.00
_cell.angle_gamma   90.00
#
_symmetry.space_group_name_H-M   'P 1'
#
loop_
_entity.id
_entity.type
_entity.pdbx_description
1 polymer ?
#
loop_
_entity_poly.entity_id
_entity_poly.type
_entity_poly.pdbx_seq_one_letter_code
_entity_poly.pdbx_strand_id
1 'polypeptide(L)'
;MFSQWTIIGIFFGYLAVLFMLALWVERRSLAGVNIGNNPFVYALSFAIYCTTWTYYGSVGKAATSGMLFLTVYLGPTLVILTWWTLLRKMIRLKNLHRITSIADFISARYNKSRAVAAITTSIALVGIVPYVAIQLKAVISTFALITRPLEPSSGFVDVGLIIVGFMIVFSIIIGVRRLDPTERHQGMIVALVLECVVKLVAFLAAGIFITYFLFDGFGDILTRVSQLPGNTLHSNGEAGLPYYMTWTTYLILSMSAMLFLPRQFHIAVIENFDENHVRTAMWLFPLYMFLINIFVFPIAMAGLLLGLPVSAADTFLLGIPIQAGQKWLSLLVFLGGFSAAMGMVMISSMTMSTMITNHLLLPVIDWLGGLRFLKRYLLQCRWAVVVAYIMTSYLFSQLVGESFMLVNIGMVAFAAVLQFAPAMLGGLFWKKGNRSGALAGLSSGFLLWFYTLLLPTFVRSGWFNESLLTEGPFGVSALRPEALLGMSAFDPLSHAVFWSIFCNSACYVLGSLLFRQDAKEEMIAAEDFVDILQPAPAPLSAPGEAFVLIDAKIQEIEALLCQYFPKKRAAFLVRQCLQDRGLTGKKRISIVELIELHGEIERQLAGSIGAAAAHHVLRSGLSFSPQEEGELAKTYANIIADLKLTPQDLKNKIDYYQERQILLTKQASELEEKVRELNREIEERRQAEEALRESEGKYHTLVDNINIGVYRNSGGPGHFFQANPAMAKIFGYDTPDEFMKITVMETYQNRDDRMTFLADLLRTGFVKDRELAMRRKDGTPIWCSVSATATFNEQGSIKWIDGVMEDITDRKKLEEQLRQAQKMEAIGTLAGGIAHDFNNILTALLGYSNLLKLKIGNDQVLNNYVDQILISSEKAANLTKSLLAFSRKQIINPKPVDLNEIVKGIEKLLRRLIGEDIEFRTILDDNKLTILADSVQIEQILINLSTNASDAMPHGGIFTLQTEHIDLRDSSSGRSENLKLGEYALLTASDTGKGMDEETRQRIFEPFFTTKAVGKGTGLGLSIVYGIVKQHNGDVHVYSEPGKGTSLKIYFPLIQSDIEDPAQVKQKNLLGGTETILVAEDNPEVRELMVTVLKQYGYTVIEAVDGKDAVAKFSVQSDRIHLLILDVVMPRMNGKEAFDKIRAIRKDIKAIFASGYTADIIQQKGILEDGASFLAKPVLPHVLLALIRETLDKE
;
A
#
# COMPACT_ATOMS: atom_id res chain seq x y z
N MET A 1 56.65 11.69 12.83
CA MET A 1 56.54 13.13 12.49
C MET A 1 55.90 13.93 13.62
N PHE A 2 55.01 13.32 14.40
CA PHE A 2 54.46 13.87 15.64
C PHE A 2 54.73 12.89 16.80
N SER A 3 54.73 13.36 18.04
CA SER A 3 54.74 12.49 19.21
C SER A 3 53.44 11.69 19.32
N GLN A 4 53.52 10.45 19.82
CA GLN A 4 52.34 9.60 20.05
C GLN A 4 51.28 10.30 20.89
N TRP A 5 51.69 10.98 21.97
CA TRP A 5 50.79 11.72 22.86
C TRP A 5 50.11 12.91 22.18
N THR A 6 50.80 13.57 21.24
CA THR A 6 50.22 14.68 20.47
C THR A 6 49.09 14.18 19.55
N ILE A 7 49.32 13.08 18.82
CA ILE A 7 48.30 12.48 17.95
C ILE A 7 47.12 12.01 18.80
N ILE A 8 47.38 11.33 19.92
CA ILE A 8 46.33 10.87 20.84
C ILE A 8 45.52 12.07 21.38
N GLY A 9 46.17 13.16 21.80
CA GLY A 9 45.48 14.36 22.27
C GLY A 9 44.61 15.03 21.20
N ILE A 10 45.10 15.17 19.97
CA ILE A 10 44.32 15.70 18.84
C ILE A 10 43.12 14.80 18.56
N PHE A 11 43.33 13.49 18.60
CA PHE A 11 42.27 12.50 18.44
C PHE A 11 41.18 12.65 19.50
N PHE A 12 41.55 12.77 20.78
CA PHE A 12 40.59 13.05 21.86
C PHE A 12 39.81 14.35 21.64
N GLY A 13 40.50 15.41 21.22
CA GLY A 13 39.86 16.68 20.89
C GLY A 13 38.82 16.52 19.78
N TYR A 14 39.18 15.80 18.71
CA TYR A 14 38.27 15.50 17.61
C TYR A 14 37.03 14.70 18.09
N LEU A 15 37.22 13.67 18.91
CA LEU A 15 36.12 12.89 19.46
C LEU A 15 35.23 13.69 20.40
N ALA A 16 35.84 14.54 21.23
CA ALA A 16 35.08 15.41 22.13
C ALA A 16 34.19 16.36 21.32
N VAL A 17 34.68 16.88 20.18
CA VAL A 17 33.86 17.71 19.27
C VAL A 17 32.70 16.92 18.69
N LEU A 18 32.94 15.72 18.14
CA LEU A 18 31.86 14.86 17.62
C LEU A 18 30.84 14.52 18.71
N PHE A 19 31.33 14.23 19.91
CA PHE A 19 30.50 13.89 21.05
C PHE A 19 29.65 15.07 21.54
N MET A 20 30.25 16.26 21.66
CA MET A 20 29.54 17.50 22.03
C MET A 20 28.49 17.86 20.98
N LEU A 21 28.80 17.69 19.69
CA LEU A 21 27.84 17.89 18.62
C LEU A 21 26.66 16.92 18.73
N ALA A 22 26.93 15.63 18.92
CA ALA A 22 25.89 14.62 19.09
C ALA A 22 24.98 14.96 20.28
N LEU A 23 25.55 15.31 21.43
CA LEU A 23 24.80 15.73 22.63
C LEU A 23 23.99 17.01 22.39
N TRP A 24 24.55 17.98 21.67
CA TRP A 24 23.89 19.24 21.38
C TRP A 24 22.66 19.03 20.49
N VAL A 25 22.79 18.21 19.45
CA VAL A 25 21.66 17.82 18.57
C VAL A 25 20.61 17.05 19.38
N GLU A 26 21.02 16.10 20.21
CA GLU A 26 20.10 15.31 21.04
C GLU A 26 19.30 16.20 22.02
N ARG A 27 19.96 17.18 22.65
CA ARG A 27 19.28 18.17 23.51
C ARG A 27 18.28 19.04 22.74
N ARG A 28 18.61 19.46 21.51
CA ARG A 28 17.68 20.24 20.68
C ARG A 28 16.51 19.43 20.14
N SER A 29 16.73 18.15 19.85
CA SER A 29 15.67 17.21 19.47
C SER A 29 14.65 17.05 20.60
N LEU A 30 15.10 16.93 21.86
CA LEU A 30 14.24 16.91 23.04
C LEU A 30 13.46 18.23 23.24
N ALA A 31 13.97 19.34 22.71
CA ALA A 31 13.29 20.64 22.70
C ALA A 31 12.33 20.84 21.49
N GLY A 32 12.08 19.79 20.70
CA GLY A 32 11.14 19.80 19.56
C GLY A 32 11.75 20.17 18.22
N VAL A 33 13.07 20.45 18.13
CA VAL A 33 13.75 20.80 16.88
C VAL A 33 14.38 19.55 16.26
N ASN A 34 13.76 19.02 15.20
CA ASN A 34 14.19 17.80 14.53
C ASN A 34 15.27 18.06 13.46
N ILE A 35 16.50 18.34 13.90
CA ILE A 35 17.66 18.58 13.01
C ILE A 35 17.98 17.34 12.13
N GLY A 36 17.72 16.13 12.65
CA GLY A 36 17.90 14.89 11.90
C GLY A 36 16.90 14.68 10.75
N ASN A 37 15.77 15.39 10.76
CA ASN A 37 14.77 15.32 9.70
C ASN A 37 15.12 16.26 8.53
N ASN A 38 16.26 16.02 7.88
CA ASN A 38 16.74 16.81 6.76
C ASN A 38 17.19 15.90 5.61
N PRO A 39 16.72 16.13 4.36
CA PRO A 39 17.11 15.33 3.20
C PRO A 39 18.63 15.27 2.95
N PHE A 40 19.36 16.37 3.22
CA PHE A 40 20.82 16.43 3.04
C PHE A 40 21.57 15.61 4.08
N VAL A 41 21.12 15.64 5.34
CA VAL A 41 21.70 14.83 6.43
C VAL A 41 21.53 13.34 6.12
N TYR A 42 20.32 12.94 5.69
CA TYR A 42 20.06 11.57 5.26
C TYR A 42 20.93 11.17 4.06
N ALA A 43 21.00 11.99 3.02
CA ALA A 43 21.80 11.71 1.83
C ALA A 43 23.31 11.59 2.12
N LEU A 44 23.87 12.47 2.95
CA LEU A 44 25.28 12.41 3.34
C LEU A 44 25.59 11.25 4.29
N SER A 45 24.62 10.76 5.06
CA SER A 45 24.84 9.61 5.96
C SER A 45 25.22 8.32 5.22
N PHE A 46 24.79 8.16 3.96
CA PHE A 46 25.19 7.05 3.08
C PHE A 46 26.68 7.04 2.75
N ALA A 47 27.39 8.18 2.88
CA ALA A 47 28.83 8.26 2.71
C ALA A 47 29.62 7.43 3.73
N ILE A 48 28.97 6.85 4.75
CA ILE A 48 29.55 5.78 5.56
C ILE A 48 29.98 4.54 4.73
N TYR A 49 29.45 4.39 3.51
CA TYR A 49 29.96 3.42 2.53
C TYR A 49 31.45 3.62 2.23
N CYS A 50 31.91 4.88 2.25
CA CYS A 50 33.31 5.24 2.07
C CYS A 50 34.09 5.03 3.39
N THR A 51 34.51 3.79 3.57
CA THR A 51 35.26 3.27 4.73
C THR A 51 36.76 3.48 4.57
N THR A 52 37.55 3.17 5.60
CA THR A 52 39.02 3.26 5.52
C THR A 52 39.57 2.37 4.41
N TRP A 53 38.94 1.22 4.14
CA TRP A 53 39.27 0.38 3.00
C TRP A 53 39.08 1.07 1.65
N THR A 54 38.04 1.88 1.46
CA THR A 54 37.88 2.68 0.21
C THR A 54 38.73 3.96 0.22
N TYR A 55 39.02 4.51 1.39
CA TYR A 55 39.78 5.76 1.53
C TYR A 55 41.27 5.53 1.23
N TYR A 56 41.85 4.48 1.81
CA TYR A 56 43.25 4.09 1.61
C TYR A 56 43.39 3.00 0.53
N GLY A 57 42.59 1.94 0.62
CA GLY A 57 42.71 0.77 -0.25
C GLY A 57 42.28 0.99 -1.70
N SER A 58 41.43 1.96 -2.03
CA SER A 58 41.12 2.24 -3.45
C SER A 58 42.33 2.78 -4.21
N VAL A 59 43.17 3.57 -3.53
CA VAL A 59 44.44 4.05 -4.10
C VAL A 59 45.40 2.86 -4.32
N GLY A 60 45.48 1.95 -3.36
CA GLY A 60 46.26 0.71 -3.51
C GLY A 60 45.73 -0.22 -4.60
N LYS A 61 44.40 -0.35 -4.73
CA LYS A 61 43.76 -1.12 -5.81
C LYS A 61 44.01 -0.49 -7.17
N ALA A 62 43.95 0.84 -7.27
CA ALA A 62 44.28 1.56 -8.50
C ALA A 62 45.75 1.36 -8.90
N ALA A 63 46.67 1.36 -7.93
CA ALA A 63 48.10 1.13 -8.17
C ALA A 63 48.42 -0.32 -8.58
N THR A 64 47.67 -1.31 -8.07
CA THR A 64 47.96 -2.75 -8.29
C THR A 64 47.14 -3.39 -9.41
N SER A 65 45.87 -2.99 -9.55
CA SER A 65 44.86 -3.63 -10.41
C SER A 65 44.25 -2.68 -11.45
N GLY A 66 44.82 -1.47 -11.61
CA GLY A 66 44.31 -0.47 -12.56
C GLY A 66 42.87 -0.06 -12.25
N MET A 67 42.02 0.04 -13.28
CA MET A 67 40.64 0.57 -13.17
C MET A 67 39.64 -0.33 -12.41
N LEU A 68 40.04 -1.50 -11.90
CA LEU A 68 39.16 -2.38 -11.13
C LEU A 68 38.62 -1.71 -9.86
N PHE A 69 39.31 -0.71 -9.30
CA PHE A 69 38.79 0.03 -8.14
C PHE A 69 37.45 0.74 -8.42
N LEU A 70 37.20 1.12 -9.68
CA LEU A 70 36.02 1.91 -10.06
C LEU A 70 34.71 1.15 -9.84
N THR A 71 34.72 -0.19 -9.96
CA THR A 71 33.54 -1.04 -9.74
C THR A 71 32.97 -0.91 -8.33
N VAL A 72 33.85 -0.63 -7.35
CA VAL A 72 33.48 -0.42 -5.94
C VAL A 72 32.54 0.77 -5.79
N TYR A 73 32.65 1.76 -6.67
CA TYR A 73 31.88 2.98 -6.61
C TYR A 73 30.77 3.04 -7.66
N LEU A 74 31.01 2.45 -8.83
CA LEU A 74 30.01 2.32 -9.88
C LEU A 74 28.86 1.40 -9.46
N GLY A 75 29.14 0.29 -8.76
CA GLY A 75 28.11 -0.63 -8.26
C GLY A 75 27.04 0.08 -7.41
N PRO A 76 27.40 0.75 -6.30
CA PRO A 76 26.47 1.55 -5.52
C PRO A 76 25.77 2.62 -6.35
N THR A 77 26.46 3.27 -7.28
CA THR A 77 25.87 4.29 -8.15
C THR A 77 24.75 3.73 -9.03
N LEU A 78 24.93 2.52 -9.56
CA LEU A 78 23.93 1.85 -10.40
C LEU A 78 22.73 1.35 -9.59
N VAL A 79 22.94 0.80 -8.37
CA VAL A 79 21.82 0.29 -7.56
C VAL A 79 20.89 1.41 -7.09
N ILE A 80 21.38 2.65 -6.98
CA ILE A 80 20.59 3.83 -6.62
C ILE A 80 19.43 4.08 -7.60
N LEU A 81 19.58 3.71 -8.88
CA LEU A 81 18.50 3.81 -9.88
C LEU A 81 17.26 3.00 -9.47
N THR A 82 17.45 1.98 -8.64
CA THR A 82 16.38 1.12 -8.13
C THR A 82 15.82 1.59 -6.78
N TRP A 83 16.36 2.64 -6.15
CA TRP A 83 15.95 3.04 -4.80
C TRP A 83 14.53 3.57 -4.70
N TRP A 84 14.04 4.27 -5.72
CA TRP A 84 12.66 4.76 -5.70
C TRP A 84 11.62 3.63 -5.60
N THR A 85 11.98 2.42 -6.06
CA THR A 85 11.15 1.22 -5.94
C THR A 85 11.57 0.34 -4.77
N LEU A 86 12.82 -0.15 -4.75
CA LEU A 86 13.33 -1.07 -3.73
C LEU A 86 13.40 -0.44 -2.35
N LEU A 87 14.17 0.64 -2.20
CA LEU A 87 14.43 1.25 -0.90
C LEU A 87 13.16 1.87 -0.32
N ARG A 88 12.32 2.49 -1.16
CA ARG A 88 11.00 3.00 -0.75
C ARG A 88 10.10 1.90 -0.18
N LYS A 89 10.02 0.73 -0.83
CA LYS A 89 9.29 -0.43 -0.29
C LYS A 89 9.82 -0.84 1.08
N MET A 90 11.15 -0.93 1.22
CA MET A 90 11.79 -1.32 2.47
C MET A 90 11.49 -0.33 3.61
N ILE A 91 11.49 0.97 3.33
CA ILE A 91 11.16 2.03 4.31
C ILE A 91 9.69 1.93 4.76
N ARG A 92 8.75 1.74 3.83
CA ARG A 92 7.32 1.55 4.17
C ARG A 92 7.10 0.30 5.01
N LEU A 93 7.71 -0.82 4.62
CA LEU A 93 7.67 -2.08 5.37
C LEU A 93 8.22 -1.95 6.78
N LYS A 94 9.29 -1.16 6.96
CA LYS A 94 9.84 -0.87 8.28
C LYS A 94 8.84 -0.11 9.15
N ASN A 95 8.10 0.85 8.60
CA ASN A 95 7.06 1.55 9.35
C ASN A 95 5.85 0.65 9.68
N LEU A 96 5.46 -0.24 8.76
CA LEU A 96 4.34 -1.17 8.94
C LEU A 96 4.64 -2.27 9.97
N HIS A 97 5.81 -2.93 9.87
CA HIS A 97 6.18 -4.09 10.69
C HIS A 97 7.16 -3.80 11.83
N ARG A 98 7.58 -2.53 12.00
CA ARG A 98 8.55 -2.07 13.01
C ARG A 98 9.85 -2.87 13.01
N ILE A 99 10.41 -2.97 11.82
CA ILE A 99 11.62 -3.72 11.56
C ILE A 99 12.82 -2.98 12.18
N THR A 100 13.59 -3.67 13.03
CA THR A 100 14.74 -3.09 13.75
C THR A 100 16.10 -3.52 13.22
N SER A 101 16.11 -4.47 12.28
CA SER A 101 17.33 -4.98 11.65
C SER A 101 17.04 -5.63 10.29
N ILE A 102 18.09 -5.95 9.54
CA ILE A 102 17.94 -6.72 8.30
C ILE A 102 17.42 -8.16 8.55
N ALA A 103 17.77 -8.77 9.68
CA ALA A 103 17.26 -10.09 10.05
C ALA A 103 15.76 -10.04 10.39
N ASP A 104 15.31 -8.98 11.07
CA ASP A 104 13.88 -8.72 11.26
C ASP A 104 13.19 -8.50 9.92
N PHE A 105 13.82 -7.80 8.98
CA PHE A 105 13.24 -7.53 7.67
C PHE A 105 12.95 -8.81 6.89
N ILE A 106 13.97 -9.68 6.78
CA ILE A 106 13.84 -10.94 6.06
C ILE A 106 12.86 -11.85 6.78
N SER A 107 12.95 -11.96 8.11
CA SER A 107 12.05 -12.84 8.87
C SER A 107 10.59 -12.36 8.89
N ALA A 108 10.33 -11.05 8.83
CA ALA A 108 8.97 -10.49 8.80
C ALA A 108 8.16 -11.03 7.62
N ARG A 109 8.79 -11.20 6.45
CA ARG A 109 8.16 -11.80 5.26
C ARG A 109 7.78 -13.28 5.45
N TYR A 110 8.53 -14.00 6.25
CA TYR A 110 8.41 -15.44 6.48
C TYR A 110 7.82 -15.73 7.87
N ASN A 111 6.68 -15.10 8.15
CA ASN A 111 5.91 -15.28 9.39
C ASN A 111 6.72 -15.05 10.68
N LYS A 112 7.62 -14.05 10.68
CA LYS A 112 8.51 -13.72 11.81
C LYS A 112 9.31 -14.93 12.33
N SER A 113 9.77 -15.78 11.40
CA SER A 113 10.52 -16.99 11.72
C SER A 113 11.82 -16.70 12.46
N ARG A 114 11.91 -17.17 13.72
CA ARG A 114 13.12 -17.07 14.55
C ARG A 114 14.34 -17.72 13.91
N ALA A 115 14.14 -18.85 13.22
CA ALA A 115 15.22 -19.57 12.55
C ALA A 115 15.83 -18.76 11.39
N VAL A 116 14.98 -18.10 10.58
CA VAL A 116 15.45 -17.25 9.47
C VAL A 116 16.24 -16.05 10.02
N ALA A 117 15.74 -15.41 11.07
CA ALA A 117 16.43 -14.29 11.70
C ALA A 117 17.78 -14.70 12.33
N ALA A 118 17.83 -15.86 13.00
CA ALA A 118 19.04 -16.40 13.59
C ALA A 118 20.11 -16.72 12.53
N ILE A 119 19.75 -17.43 11.45
CA ILE A 119 20.67 -17.74 10.35
C ILE A 119 21.18 -16.46 9.68
N THR A 120 20.29 -15.51 9.39
CA THR A 120 20.67 -14.20 8.82
C THR A 120 21.67 -13.48 9.71
N THR A 121 21.46 -13.50 11.03
CA THR A 121 22.36 -12.89 12.01
C THR A 121 23.71 -13.59 12.06
N SER A 122 23.74 -14.93 12.03
CA SER A 122 24.99 -15.70 12.00
C SER A 122 25.81 -15.45 10.74
N ILE A 123 25.15 -15.40 9.56
CA ILE A 123 25.80 -15.06 8.29
C ILE A 123 26.42 -13.65 8.36
N ALA A 124 25.67 -12.67 8.87
CA ALA A 124 26.16 -11.31 9.04
C ALA A 124 27.34 -11.24 10.01
N LEU A 125 27.30 -11.96 11.13
CA LEU A 125 28.37 -11.99 12.12
C LEU A 125 29.67 -12.53 11.51
N VAL A 126 29.62 -13.72 10.89
CA VAL A 126 30.80 -14.37 10.30
C VAL A 126 31.34 -13.56 9.11
N GLY A 127 30.47 -12.96 8.30
CA GLY A 127 30.88 -12.16 7.14
C GLY A 127 31.51 -10.81 7.50
N ILE A 128 31.05 -10.14 8.57
CA ILE A 128 31.45 -8.76 8.87
C ILE A 128 32.64 -8.69 9.83
N VAL A 129 32.89 -9.70 10.67
CA VAL A 129 34.06 -9.72 11.57
C VAL A 129 35.38 -9.51 10.82
N PRO A 130 35.69 -10.23 9.72
CA PRO A 130 36.90 -9.97 8.92
C PRO A 130 36.95 -8.55 8.36
N TYR A 131 35.79 -7.99 8.05
CA TYR A 131 35.70 -6.65 7.47
C TYR A 131 35.99 -5.54 8.48
N VAL A 132 35.54 -5.69 9.73
CA VAL A 132 35.91 -4.78 10.83
C VAL A 132 37.37 -4.94 11.20
N ALA A 133 37.90 -6.16 11.18
CA ALA A 133 39.31 -6.46 11.45
C ALA A 133 40.26 -5.64 10.55
N ILE A 134 39.94 -5.51 9.26
CA ILE A 134 40.71 -4.68 8.31
C ILE A 134 40.71 -3.20 8.71
N GLN A 135 39.58 -2.67 9.21
CA GLN A 135 39.52 -1.25 9.59
C GLN A 135 40.41 -0.96 10.79
N LEU A 136 40.37 -1.85 11.80
CA LEU A 136 41.23 -1.73 12.97
C LEU A 136 42.70 -1.76 12.56
N LYS A 137 43.08 -2.71 11.69
CA LYS A 137 44.44 -2.81 11.15
C LYS A 137 44.85 -1.53 10.41
N ALA A 138 44.00 -1.00 9.53
CA ALA A 138 44.30 0.20 8.75
C ALA A 138 44.51 1.45 9.65
N VAL A 139 43.71 1.60 10.71
CA VAL A 139 43.90 2.68 11.69
C VAL A 139 45.23 2.52 12.43
N ILE A 140 45.54 1.31 12.91
CA ILE A 140 46.78 1.03 13.65
C ILE A 140 48.01 1.28 12.76
N SER A 141 47.99 0.79 11.52
CA SER A 141 49.09 0.96 10.57
C SER A 141 49.32 2.43 10.19
N THR A 142 48.25 3.20 9.97
CA THR A 142 48.38 4.63 9.62
C THR A 142 48.79 5.50 10.81
N PHE A 143 48.40 5.11 12.04
CA PHE A 143 48.91 5.73 13.26
C PHE A 143 50.42 5.49 13.43
N ALA A 144 50.89 4.27 13.18
CA ALA A 144 52.32 3.95 13.22
C ALA A 144 53.12 4.77 12.19
N LEU A 145 52.55 4.95 10.98
CA LEU A 145 53.17 5.70 9.89
C LEU A 145 53.40 7.18 10.24
N ILE A 146 52.42 7.84 10.86
CA ILE A 146 52.51 9.28 11.17
C ILE A 146 53.37 9.58 12.41
N THR A 147 53.45 8.62 13.34
CA THR A 147 54.25 8.77 14.57
C THR A 147 55.74 8.53 14.31
N ARG A 148 56.13 7.51 13.52
CA ARG A 148 57.51 6.97 13.34
C ARG A 148 58.17 6.62 14.70
N PRO A 149 58.64 5.38 14.92
CA PRO A 149 59.41 5.05 16.11
C PRO A 149 60.79 5.70 16.00
N LEU A 150 61.18 6.52 16.98
CA LEU A 150 62.57 6.98 17.09
C LEU A 150 63.43 6.01 17.92
N GLU A 151 62.82 5.14 18.73
CA GLU A 151 63.49 4.05 19.44
C GLU A 151 62.51 2.89 19.68
N PRO A 152 62.98 1.64 19.80
CA PRO A 152 62.16 0.54 20.30
C PRO A 152 61.84 0.80 21.76
N SER A 153 60.79 1.57 22.04
CA SER A 153 60.36 1.84 23.40
C SER A 153 59.85 0.52 24.00
N SER A 154 60.69 -0.07 24.84
CA SER A 154 60.43 -1.15 25.78
C SER A 154 59.41 -0.72 26.86
N GLY A 155 58.20 -0.39 26.43
CA GLY A 155 57.08 0.00 27.27
C GLY A 155 55.89 -0.90 26.97
N PHE A 156 55.43 -1.62 27.98
CA PHE A 156 54.42 -2.68 28.03
C PHE A 156 53.02 -2.39 27.42
N VAL A 157 52.82 -1.30 26.69
CA VAL A 157 51.48 -0.89 26.22
C VAL A 157 51.37 -0.99 24.71
N ASP A 158 50.64 -2.02 24.25
CA ASP A 158 50.22 -2.17 22.86
C ASP A 158 49.29 -1.00 22.49
N VAL A 159 49.82 -0.03 21.75
CA VAL A 159 49.07 1.16 21.29
C VAL A 159 47.85 0.75 20.44
N GLY A 160 47.90 -0.41 19.78
CA GLY A 160 46.75 -0.97 19.07
C GLY A 160 45.58 -1.27 20.01
N LEU A 161 45.85 -1.90 21.16
CA LEU A 161 44.84 -2.15 22.19
C LEU A 161 44.26 -0.87 22.78
N ILE A 162 45.08 0.18 22.94
CA ILE A 162 44.59 1.49 23.41
C ILE A 162 43.57 2.07 22.41
N ILE A 163 43.92 2.11 21.12
CA ILE A 163 43.04 2.62 20.06
C ILE A 163 41.73 1.82 20.00
N VAL A 164 41.82 0.49 20.05
CA VAL A 164 40.65 -0.39 20.05
C VAL A 164 39.79 -0.16 21.29
N GLY A 165 40.39 -0.03 22.47
CA GLY A 165 39.70 0.30 23.72
C GLY A 165 38.92 1.62 23.61
N PHE A 166 39.52 2.64 23.00
CA PHE A 166 38.82 3.90 22.74
C PHE A 166 37.66 3.74 21.75
N MET A 167 37.85 2.98 20.67
CA MET A 167 36.78 2.72 19.72
C MET A 167 35.61 1.96 20.37
N ILE A 168 35.88 1.03 21.29
CA ILE A 168 34.86 0.33 22.07
C ILE A 168 34.10 1.32 22.96
N VAL A 169 34.81 2.09 23.77
CA VAL A 169 34.21 3.08 24.68
C VAL A 169 33.37 4.08 23.89
N PHE A 170 33.89 4.61 22.80
CA PHE A 170 33.16 5.54 21.93
C PHE A 170 31.93 4.90 21.28
N SER A 171 32.04 3.64 20.82
CA SER A 171 30.91 2.92 20.22
C SER A 171 29.79 2.66 21.21
N ILE A 172 30.11 2.36 22.48
CA ILE A 172 29.13 2.20 23.55
C ILE A 172 28.52 3.56 23.91
N ILE A 173 29.38 4.57 24.12
CA ILE A 173 28.98 5.91 24.53
C ILE A 173 28.11 6.58 23.47
N ILE A 174 28.33 6.43 22.17
CA ILE A 174 27.51 7.12 21.17
C ILE A 174 26.44 6.19 20.58
N GLY A 175 26.79 4.94 20.28
CA GLY A 175 25.93 4.02 19.52
C GLY A 175 24.98 3.16 20.37
N VAL A 176 25.33 2.80 21.61
CA VAL A 176 24.56 1.82 22.41
C VAL A 176 24.20 2.38 23.79
N ARG A 177 23.56 3.56 23.80
CA ARG A 177 23.13 4.23 25.03
C ARG A 177 21.76 3.80 25.56
N ARG A 178 20.88 3.33 24.67
CA ARG A 178 19.46 3.12 24.98
C ARG A 178 19.01 1.70 24.63
N LEU A 179 18.00 1.23 25.36
CA LEU A 179 17.44 -0.12 25.24
C LEU A 179 16.56 -0.29 24.01
N ASP A 180 15.85 0.76 23.60
CA ASP A 180 14.99 0.73 22.43
C ASP A 180 15.80 1.04 21.17
N PRO A 181 16.01 0.07 20.25
CA PRO A 181 16.69 0.32 18.99
C PRO A 181 15.88 1.17 18.00
N THR A 182 14.58 1.39 18.27
CA THR A 182 13.70 2.23 17.45
C THR A 182 13.68 3.69 17.86
N GLU A 183 14.24 4.04 19.04
CA GLU A 183 14.52 5.42 19.38
C GLU A 183 15.56 5.98 18.40
N ARG A 184 15.18 6.99 17.62
CA ARG A 184 15.99 7.54 16.52
C ARG A 184 17.21 8.29 17.05
N HIS A 185 18.40 7.96 16.54
CA HIS A 185 19.66 8.51 17.05
C HIS A 185 20.07 9.79 16.31
N GLN A 186 19.28 10.86 16.43
CA GLN A 186 19.51 12.12 15.69
C GLN A 186 20.93 12.68 15.89
N GLY A 187 21.44 12.65 17.14
CA GLY A 187 22.80 13.11 17.44
C GLY A 187 23.89 12.27 16.78
N MET A 188 23.70 10.95 16.69
CA MET A 188 24.64 10.03 16.06
C MET A 188 24.71 10.25 14.54
N ILE A 189 23.56 10.40 13.87
CA ILE A 189 23.54 10.61 12.41
C ILE A 189 24.24 11.92 12.04
N VAL A 190 23.99 13.00 12.78
CA VAL A 190 24.64 14.30 12.50
C VAL A 190 26.15 14.23 12.73
N ALA A 191 26.60 13.54 13.78
CA ALA A 191 28.02 13.29 13.99
C ALA A 191 28.64 12.49 12.84
N LEU A 192 27.95 11.45 12.35
CA LEU A 192 28.37 10.67 11.19
C LEU A 192 28.46 11.51 9.91
N VAL A 193 27.54 12.43 9.69
CA VAL A 193 27.58 13.33 8.52
C VAL A 193 28.81 14.23 8.58
N LEU A 194 29.12 14.80 9.76
CA LEU A 194 30.33 15.60 9.94
C LEU A 194 31.59 14.78 9.65
N GLU A 195 31.65 13.54 10.15
CA GLU A 195 32.73 12.60 9.84
C GLU A 195 32.90 12.41 8.32
N CYS A 196 31.80 12.23 7.58
CA CYS A 196 31.85 12.04 6.12
C CYS A 196 32.30 13.30 5.38
N VAL A 197 31.93 14.49 5.86
CA VAL A 197 32.43 15.76 5.31
C VAL A 197 33.94 15.89 5.54
N VAL A 198 34.43 15.57 6.74
CA VAL A 198 35.87 15.60 7.07
C VAL A 198 36.65 14.67 6.15
N LYS A 199 36.15 13.45 5.89
CA LYS A 199 36.75 12.49 4.93
C LYS A 199 36.88 13.12 3.55
N LEU A 200 35.79 13.67 3.02
CA LEU A 200 35.78 14.22 1.66
C LEU A 200 36.75 15.40 1.53
N VAL A 201 36.72 16.33 2.49
CA VAL A 201 37.62 17.50 2.50
C VAL A 201 39.08 17.06 2.59
N ALA A 202 39.40 16.11 3.46
CA ALA A 202 40.76 15.59 3.61
C ALA A 202 41.27 14.91 2.32
N PHE A 203 40.43 14.11 1.67
CA PHE A 203 40.78 13.43 0.43
C PHE A 203 40.98 14.41 -0.72
N LEU A 204 40.06 15.36 -0.91
CA LEU A 204 40.16 16.39 -1.95
C LEU A 204 41.38 17.29 -1.75
N ALA A 205 41.66 17.72 -0.51
CA ALA A 205 42.84 18.53 -0.21
C ALA A 205 44.14 17.80 -0.58
N ALA A 206 44.24 16.51 -0.25
CA ALA A 206 45.39 15.69 -0.61
C ALA A 206 45.49 15.47 -2.14
N GLY A 207 44.37 15.17 -2.78
CA GLY A 207 44.30 14.97 -4.22
C GLY A 207 44.68 16.21 -5.02
N ILE A 208 44.18 17.39 -4.62
CA ILE A 208 44.55 18.67 -5.22
C ILE A 208 46.04 18.96 -5.01
N PHE A 209 46.54 18.79 -3.78
CA PHE A 209 47.96 18.98 -3.48
C PHE A 209 48.85 18.08 -4.34
N ILE A 210 48.57 16.79 -4.37
CA ILE A 210 49.37 15.83 -5.14
C ILE A 210 49.26 16.15 -6.64
N THR A 211 48.06 16.37 -7.16
CA THR A 211 47.86 16.49 -8.62
C THR A 211 48.34 17.81 -9.20
N TYR A 212 48.21 18.92 -8.47
CA TYR A 212 48.49 20.28 -8.99
C TYR A 212 49.67 21.00 -8.34
N PHE A 213 50.09 20.60 -7.12
CA PHE A 213 51.25 21.24 -6.46
C PHE A 213 52.51 20.38 -6.55
N LEU A 214 52.37 19.05 -6.53
CA LEU A 214 53.51 18.14 -6.71
C LEU A 214 53.75 17.80 -8.19
N PHE A 215 52.67 17.80 -8.99
CA PHE A 215 52.66 17.59 -10.44
C PHE A 215 51.92 18.75 -11.13
N ASP A 216 52.08 18.90 -12.45
CA ASP A 216 51.43 19.97 -13.23
C ASP A 216 50.08 19.52 -13.83
N GLY A 217 49.22 18.94 -12.98
CA GLY A 217 47.89 18.46 -13.34
C GLY A 217 47.81 17.02 -13.84
N PHE A 218 46.60 16.60 -14.24
CA PHE A 218 46.31 15.23 -14.68
C PHE A 218 47.14 14.82 -15.92
N GLY A 219 47.35 15.75 -16.86
CA GLY A 219 48.09 15.50 -18.09
C GLY A 219 49.57 15.21 -17.86
N ASP A 220 50.21 15.93 -16.94
CA ASP A 220 51.62 15.71 -16.57
C ASP A 220 51.82 14.32 -15.95
N ILE A 221 50.96 13.93 -15.00
CA ILE A 221 51.01 12.59 -14.38
C ILE A 221 50.86 11.51 -15.46
N LEU A 222 49.84 11.61 -16.32
CA LEU A 222 49.59 10.60 -17.36
C LEU A 222 50.76 10.48 -18.33
N THR A 223 51.35 11.63 -18.71
CA THR A 223 52.51 11.67 -19.61
C THR A 223 53.73 11.01 -18.97
N ARG A 224 54.06 11.33 -17.72
CA ARG A 224 55.20 10.72 -17.01
C ARG A 224 55.00 9.22 -16.77
N VAL A 225 53.79 8.80 -16.45
CA VAL A 225 53.48 7.37 -16.28
C VAL A 225 53.67 6.59 -17.58
N SER A 226 53.28 7.17 -18.73
CA SER A 226 53.48 6.52 -20.04
C SER A 226 54.96 6.29 -20.41
N GLN A 227 55.88 6.97 -19.73
CA GLN A 227 57.32 6.88 -19.94
C GLN A 227 58.01 5.89 -18.97
N LEU A 228 57.29 5.30 -18.00
CA LEU A 228 57.86 4.32 -17.10
C LEU A 228 58.17 2.99 -17.85
N PRO A 229 59.38 2.42 -17.69
CA PRO A 229 59.74 1.15 -18.32
C PRO A 229 58.94 0.00 -17.70
N GLY A 230 58.29 -0.80 -18.55
CA GLY A 230 57.29 -1.78 -18.12
C GLY A 230 55.92 -1.11 -18.10
N ASN A 231 55.19 -1.23 -19.20
CA ASN A 231 53.89 -0.62 -19.45
C ASN A 231 52.83 -1.21 -18.51
N THR A 232 52.90 -0.90 -17.20
CA THR A 232 52.06 -1.46 -16.13
C THR A 232 50.57 -1.12 -16.27
N LEU A 233 50.24 -0.11 -17.07
CA LEU A 233 48.87 0.21 -17.47
C LEU A 233 48.33 -0.70 -18.60
N HIS A 234 49.21 -1.28 -19.42
CA HIS A 234 48.83 -2.13 -20.55
C HIS A 234 49.15 -3.63 -20.34
N SER A 235 49.94 -4.02 -19.33
CA SER A 235 50.44 -5.41 -19.22
C SER A 235 49.60 -6.38 -18.40
N ASN A 236 48.51 -5.95 -17.74
CA ASN A 236 47.68 -6.85 -16.90
C ASN A 236 46.26 -7.08 -17.44
N GLY A 237 45.98 -6.62 -18.66
CA GLY A 237 44.70 -6.78 -19.32
C GLY A 237 44.86 -7.28 -20.74
N GLU A 238 45.25 -8.54 -20.91
CA GLU A 238 44.56 -9.28 -21.98
C GLU A 238 43.08 -9.17 -21.63
N ALA A 239 42.33 -8.44 -22.45
CA ALA A 239 40.89 -8.28 -22.33
C ALA A 239 40.20 -9.62 -22.66
N GLY A 240 40.51 -10.65 -21.87
CA GLY A 240 39.93 -11.98 -21.94
C GLY A 240 38.71 -12.09 -21.04
N LEU A 241 37.92 -13.14 -21.27
CA LEU A 241 36.74 -13.47 -20.47
C LEU A 241 36.96 -13.39 -18.93
N PRO A 242 38.09 -13.86 -18.35
CA PRO A 242 38.28 -13.83 -16.90
C PRO A 242 38.26 -12.42 -16.29
N TYR A 243 38.87 -11.43 -16.95
CA TYR A 243 38.91 -10.05 -16.43
C TYR A 243 37.52 -9.40 -16.40
N TYR A 244 36.71 -9.61 -17.44
CA TYR A 244 35.32 -9.13 -17.49
C TYR A 244 34.44 -9.79 -16.41
N MET A 245 34.66 -11.07 -16.14
CA MET A 245 33.96 -11.78 -15.07
C MET A 245 34.33 -11.22 -13.70
N THR A 246 35.62 -11.00 -13.42
CA THR A 246 36.06 -10.36 -12.17
C THR A 246 35.44 -8.96 -12.01
N TRP A 247 35.46 -8.14 -13.07
CA TRP A 247 34.90 -6.79 -13.05
C TRP A 247 33.39 -6.81 -12.76
N THR A 248 32.66 -7.73 -13.40
CA THR A 248 31.23 -7.95 -13.19
C THR A 248 30.93 -8.41 -11.76
N THR A 249 31.70 -9.37 -11.24
CA THR A 249 31.58 -9.86 -9.86
C THR A 249 31.79 -8.72 -8.86
N TYR A 250 32.86 -7.93 -9.01
CA TYR A 250 33.12 -6.80 -8.12
C TYR A 250 31.99 -5.75 -8.15
N LEU A 251 31.43 -5.49 -9.33
CA LEU A 251 30.31 -4.56 -9.50
C LEU A 251 29.06 -5.07 -8.76
N ILE A 252 28.70 -6.35 -8.93
CA ILE A 252 27.55 -6.97 -8.24
C ILE A 252 27.75 -6.99 -6.72
N LEU A 253 28.94 -7.34 -6.25
CA LEU A 253 29.27 -7.33 -4.82
C LEU A 253 29.18 -5.92 -4.23
N SER A 254 29.55 -4.91 -5.00
CA SER A 254 29.49 -3.51 -4.53
C SER A 254 28.06 -2.97 -4.52
N MET A 255 27.22 -3.37 -5.49
CA MET A 255 25.77 -3.13 -5.45
C MET A 255 25.12 -3.75 -4.21
N SER A 256 25.45 -5.01 -3.93
CA SER A 256 24.86 -5.77 -2.83
C SER A 256 25.25 -5.20 -1.47
N ALA A 257 26.51 -4.77 -1.32
CA ALA A 257 27.01 -4.12 -0.12
C ALA A 257 26.18 -2.87 0.24
N MET A 258 25.75 -2.09 -0.77
CA MET A 258 24.98 -0.87 -0.54
C MET A 258 23.57 -1.14 0.03
N LEU A 259 22.97 -2.28 -0.27
CA LEU A 259 21.60 -2.62 0.17
C LEU A 259 21.55 -3.55 1.39
N PHE A 260 22.43 -4.55 1.41
CA PHE A 260 22.27 -5.71 2.29
C PHE A 260 23.23 -5.72 3.47
N LEU A 261 24.25 -4.84 3.51
CA LEU A 261 25.09 -4.74 4.70
C LEU A 261 24.23 -4.26 5.87
N PRO A 262 24.26 -4.93 7.05
CA PRO A 262 23.42 -4.55 8.19
C PRO A 262 23.54 -3.07 8.55
N ARG A 263 24.75 -2.51 8.55
CA ARG A 263 24.98 -1.08 8.79
C ARG A 263 24.34 -0.18 7.73
N GLN A 264 24.42 -0.58 6.46
CA GLN A 264 23.86 0.21 5.35
C GLN A 264 22.35 0.13 5.38
N PHE A 265 21.80 -1.07 5.61
CA PHE A 265 20.37 -1.26 5.83
C PHE A 265 19.87 -0.41 7.00
N HIS A 266 20.61 -0.35 8.11
CA HIS A 266 20.25 0.47 9.25
C HIS A 266 20.17 1.96 8.89
N ILE A 267 21.19 2.50 8.23
CA ILE A 267 21.17 3.90 7.78
C ILE A 267 20.08 4.15 6.72
N ALA A 268 19.95 3.26 5.73
CA ALA A 268 19.05 3.42 4.60
C ALA A 268 17.57 3.32 5.00
N VAL A 269 17.23 2.35 5.86
CA VAL A 269 15.85 1.99 6.18
C VAL A 269 15.46 2.44 7.58
N ILE A 270 16.29 2.10 8.59
CA ILE A 270 15.92 2.26 10.01
C ILE A 270 16.02 3.73 10.43
N GLU A 271 17.04 4.45 9.99
CA GLU A 271 17.24 5.86 10.35
C GLU A 271 16.55 6.85 9.41
N ASN A 272 15.83 6.39 8.37
CA ASN A 272 15.05 7.26 7.50
C ASN A 272 13.81 7.85 8.22
N PHE A 273 13.63 9.17 8.08
CA PHE A 273 12.51 9.95 8.65
C PHE A 273 11.31 10.04 7.71
N ASP A 274 11.58 10.25 6.42
CA ASP A 274 10.60 10.45 5.36
C ASP A 274 11.09 9.74 4.08
N GLU A 275 10.19 9.01 3.42
CA GLU A 275 10.46 8.33 2.15
C GLU A 275 10.88 9.31 1.04
N ASN A 276 10.47 10.58 1.11
CA ASN A 276 10.85 11.60 0.15
C ASN A 276 12.35 11.96 0.20
N HIS A 277 13.02 11.75 1.33
CA HIS A 277 14.46 11.99 1.45
C HIS A 277 15.28 11.12 0.49
N VAL A 278 14.75 9.95 0.10
CA VAL A 278 15.37 9.06 -0.90
C VAL A 278 15.61 9.80 -2.22
N ARG A 279 14.70 10.71 -2.64
CA ARG A 279 14.87 11.47 -3.89
C ARG A 279 16.11 12.36 -3.89
N THR A 280 16.41 12.99 -2.74
CA THR A 280 17.61 13.83 -2.61
C THR A 280 18.86 12.95 -2.56
N ALA A 281 18.80 11.84 -1.83
CA ALA A 281 19.91 10.89 -1.74
C ALA A 281 20.30 10.30 -3.11
N MET A 282 19.33 10.06 -4.00
CA MET A 282 19.57 9.53 -5.35
C MET A 282 20.50 10.41 -6.21
N TRP A 283 20.64 11.71 -5.92
CA TRP A 283 21.53 12.62 -6.65
C TRP A 283 22.76 13.04 -5.85
N LEU A 284 22.57 13.37 -4.57
CA LEU A 284 23.66 13.88 -3.74
C LEU A 284 24.69 12.80 -3.40
N PHE A 285 24.26 11.55 -3.20
CA PHE A 285 25.20 10.47 -2.88
C PHE A 285 26.09 10.06 -4.07
N PRO A 286 25.58 9.91 -5.30
CA PRO A 286 26.44 9.77 -6.48
C PRO A 286 27.43 10.92 -6.66
N LEU A 287 27.02 12.17 -6.39
CA LEU A 287 27.93 13.31 -6.44
C LEU A 287 29.06 13.17 -5.43
N TYR A 288 28.76 12.76 -4.19
CA TYR A 288 29.79 12.46 -3.19
C TYR A 288 30.75 11.37 -3.68
N MET A 289 30.21 10.27 -4.24
CA MET A 289 31.01 9.16 -4.77
C MET A 289 31.90 9.61 -5.93
N PHE A 290 31.43 10.48 -6.81
CA PHE A 290 32.25 11.05 -7.87
C PHE A 290 33.41 11.90 -7.30
N LEU A 291 33.11 12.81 -6.37
CA LEU A 291 34.10 13.72 -5.80
C LEU A 291 35.21 12.99 -5.05
N ILE A 292 34.90 11.95 -4.27
CA ILE A 292 35.93 11.19 -3.56
C ILE A 292 36.79 10.33 -4.50
N ASN A 293 36.33 10.04 -5.72
CA ASN A 293 37.07 9.22 -6.68
C ASN A 293 37.95 9.97 -7.67
N ILE A 294 37.66 11.25 -7.92
CA ILE A 294 38.33 12.02 -8.99
C ILE A 294 39.87 12.00 -8.87
N PHE A 295 40.39 11.95 -7.64
CA PHE A 295 41.83 11.92 -7.37
C PHE A 295 42.40 10.55 -7.03
N VAL A 296 41.61 9.47 -6.96
CA VAL A 296 42.11 8.14 -6.60
C VAL A 296 43.20 7.67 -7.57
N PHE A 297 42.92 7.75 -8.87
CA PHE A 297 43.87 7.32 -9.91
C PHE A 297 45.13 8.22 -9.96
N PRO A 298 45.03 9.57 -9.99
CA PRO A 298 46.20 10.44 -9.90
C PRO A 298 47.10 10.17 -8.70
N ILE A 299 46.53 9.97 -7.51
CA ILE A 299 47.29 9.71 -6.29
C ILE A 299 48.03 8.37 -6.37
N ALA A 300 47.37 7.34 -6.91
CA ALA A 300 47.98 6.03 -7.11
C ALA A 300 49.19 6.11 -8.05
N MET A 301 49.02 6.79 -9.19
CA MET A 301 50.08 6.99 -10.18
C MET A 301 51.23 7.84 -9.66
N ALA A 302 50.92 8.91 -8.91
CA ALA A 302 51.91 9.75 -8.25
C ALA A 302 52.81 8.95 -7.30
N GLY A 303 52.23 8.04 -6.50
CA GLY A 303 53.01 7.19 -5.60
C GLY A 303 53.98 6.27 -6.33
N LEU A 304 53.56 5.70 -7.47
CA LEU A 304 54.42 4.88 -8.32
C LEU A 304 55.56 5.71 -8.96
N LEU A 305 55.25 6.91 -9.44
CA LEU A 305 56.24 7.83 -10.01
C LEU A 305 57.30 8.29 -8.99
N LEU A 306 56.92 8.40 -7.71
CA LEU A 306 57.83 8.73 -6.61
C LEU A 306 58.68 7.54 -6.14
N GLY A 307 58.52 6.36 -6.78
CA GLY A 307 59.28 5.15 -6.44
C GLY A 307 58.87 4.51 -5.11
N LEU A 308 57.66 4.79 -4.61
CA LEU A 308 57.17 4.16 -3.38
C LEU A 308 56.84 2.68 -3.62
N PRO A 309 57.07 1.80 -2.64
CA PRO A 309 56.84 0.36 -2.79
C PRO A 309 55.35 0.07 -2.99
N VAL A 310 55.03 -0.74 -4.01
CA VAL A 310 53.66 -1.15 -4.35
C VAL A 310 52.99 -1.91 -3.20
N SER A 311 53.76 -2.63 -2.37
CA SER A 311 53.24 -3.30 -1.17
C SER A 311 52.69 -2.34 -0.11
N ALA A 312 53.09 -1.07 -0.15
CA ALA A 312 52.58 -0.01 0.72
C ALA A 312 51.58 0.92 0.02
N ALA A 313 51.06 0.54 -1.16
CA ALA A 313 50.22 1.40 -1.99
C ALA A 313 48.93 1.88 -1.29
N ASP A 314 48.38 1.08 -0.38
CA ASP A 314 47.23 1.49 0.46
C ASP A 314 47.54 2.75 1.29
N THR A 315 48.80 3.02 1.60
CA THR A 315 49.21 4.17 2.41
C THR A 315 49.62 5.39 1.60
N PHE A 316 49.64 5.35 0.26
CA PHE A 316 50.16 6.44 -0.58
C PHE A 316 49.48 7.79 -0.32
N LEU A 317 48.15 7.78 -0.11
CA LEU A 317 47.39 8.98 0.22
C LEU A 317 47.96 9.74 1.43
N LEU A 318 48.47 9.02 2.43
CA LEU A 318 49.09 9.58 3.63
C LEU A 318 50.62 9.69 3.50
N GLY A 319 51.26 8.74 2.83
CA GLY A 319 52.71 8.64 2.67
C GLY A 319 53.30 9.77 1.81
N ILE A 320 52.62 10.15 0.72
CA ILE A 320 53.11 11.20 -0.19
C ILE A 320 53.18 12.56 0.52
N PRO A 321 52.12 13.06 1.22
CA PRO A 321 52.23 14.29 2.02
C PRO A 321 53.31 14.23 3.11
N ILE A 322 53.52 13.08 3.75
CA ILE A 322 54.58 12.90 4.77
C ILE A 322 55.96 13.06 4.13
N GLN A 323 56.20 12.44 2.98
CA GLN A 323 57.47 12.54 2.25
C GLN A 323 57.71 13.96 1.71
N ALA A 324 56.64 14.65 1.29
CA ALA A 324 56.67 16.05 0.88
C ALA A 324 56.82 17.05 2.05
N GLY A 325 56.91 16.57 3.30
CA GLY A 325 57.07 17.42 4.49
C GLY A 325 55.83 18.21 4.91
N GLN A 326 54.66 17.93 4.34
CA GLN A 326 53.41 18.67 4.60
C GLN A 326 52.72 18.18 5.88
N LYS A 327 53.14 18.75 7.01
CA LYS A 327 52.68 18.33 8.35
C LYS A 327 51.17 18.46 8.55
N TRP A 328 50.59 19.61 8.20
CA TRP A 328 49.16 19.88 8.40
C TRP A 328 48.29 18.97 7.53
N LEU A 329 48.68 18.76 6.28
CA LEU A 329 47.94 17.95 5.32
C LEU A 329 47.97 16.47 5.72
N SER A 330 49.13 15.97 6.15
CA SER A 330 49.27 14.62 6.67
C SER A 330 48.36 14.37 7.88
N LEU A 331 48.24 15.34 8.78
CA LEU A 331 47.34 15.25 9.93
C LEU A 331 45.85 15.25 9.49
N LEU A 332 45.49 16.10 8.55
CA LEU A 332 44.13 16.16 8.00
C LEU A 332 43.74 14.85 7.30
N VAL A 333 44.63 14.30 6.46
CA VAL A 333 44.44 13.01 5.80
C VAL A 333 44.31 11.88 6.81
N PHE A 334 45.16 11.87 7.83
CA PHE A 334 45.09 10.90 8.93
C PHE A 334 43.75 10.98 9.66
N LEU A 335 43.27 12.17 10.02
CA LEU A 335 41.96 12.38 10.64
C LEU A 335 40.81 11.92 9.73
N GLY A 336 40.91 12.17 8.42
CA GLY A 336 39.96 11.66 7.42
C GLY A 336 39.90 10.13 7.41
N GLY A 337 41.04 9.45 7.29
CA GLY A 337 41.11 7.99 7.31
C GLY A 337 40.68 7.36 8.63
N PHE A 338 41.00 8.01 9.75
CA PHE A 338 40.54 7.61 11.08
C PHE A 338 39.01 7.73 11.20
N SER A 339 38.46 8.87 10.78
CA SER A 339 37.02 9.09 10.76
C SER A 339 36.31 8.08 9.87
N ALA A 340 36.94 7.61 8.79
CA ALA A 340 36.40 6.58 7.91
C ALA A 340 36.23 5.21 8.61
N ALA A 341 37.11 4.88 9.57
CA ALA A 341 37.03 3.64 10.33
C ALA A 341 36.03 3.77 11.48
N MET A 342 36.11 4.87 12.23
CA MET A 342 35.32 5.07 13.44
C MET A 342 33.82 4.97 13.21
N GLY A 343 33.26 5.77 12.30
CA GLY A 343 31.83 5.75 12.01
C GLY A 343 31.36 4.36 11.57
N MET A 344 32.17 3.66 10.77
CA MET A 344 31.84 2.31 10.32
C MET A 344 31.84 1.28 11.45
N VAL A 345 32.85 1.30 12.34
CA VAL A 345 32.91 0.38 13.50
C VAL A 345 31.78 0.67 14.50
N MET A 346 31.48 1.95 14.74
CA MET A 346 30.40 2.37 15.62
C MET A 346 29.05 1.82 15.17
N ILE A 347 28.62 2.11 13.94
CA ILE A 347 27.29 1.71 13.45
C ILE A 347 27.21 0.20 13.21
N SER A 348 28.31 -0.43 12.76
CA SER A 348 28.35 -1.88 12.61
C SER A 348 28.20 -2.58 13.96
N SER A 349 28.92 -2.14 15.00
CA SER A 349 28.84 -2.74 16.33
C SER A 349 27.47 -2.54 16.99
N MET A 350 26.85 -1.36 16.82
CA MET A 350 25.48 -1.09 17.27
C MET A 350 24.47 -2.02 16.58
N THR A 351 24.54 -2.13 15.26
CA THR A 351 23.60 -2.96 14.47
C THR A 351 23.79 -4.44 14.83
N MET A 352 25.03 -4.91 14.87
CA MET A 352 25.34 -6.29 15.23
C MET A 352 24.96 -6.62 16.67
N SER A 353 25.18 -5.71 17.63
CA SER A 353 24.79 -5.92 19.02
C SER A 353 23.28 -6.11 19.17
N THR A 354 22.49 -5.31 18.45
CA THR A 354 21.04 -5.43 18.40
C THR A 354 20.62 -6.79 17.82
N MET A 355 21.15 -7.17 16.65
CA MET A 355 20.83 -8.44 16.00
C MET A 355 21.23 -9.66 16.85
N ILE A 356 22.45 -9.68 17.38
CA ILE A 356 22.97 -10.78 18.20
C ILE A 356 22.16 -10.91 19.49
N THR A 357 21.85 -9.80 20.15
CA THR A 357 21.08 -9.85 21.39
C THR A 357 19.66 -10.38 21.13
N ASN A 358 19.01 -9.88 20.07
CA ASN A 358 17.61 -10.21 19.80
C ASN A 358 17.42 -11.63 19.22
N HIS A 359 18.31 -12.08 18.34
CA HIS A 359 18.11 -13.32 17.57
C HIS A 359 19.00 -14.49 17.98
N LEU A 360 20.07 -14.25 18.74
CA LEU A 360 20.98 -15.30 19.21
C LEU A 360 20.95 -15.40 20.75
N LEU A 361 21.23 -14.30 21.45
CA LEU A 361 21.39 -14.30 22.91
C LEU A 361 20.07 -14.55 23.65
N LEU A 362 19.00 -13.83 23.30
CA LEU A 362 17.70 -13.99 23.96
C LEU A 362 17.13 -15.42 23.83
N PRO A 363 17.12 -16.05 22.64
CA PRO A 363 16.73 -17.46 22.51
C PRO A 363 17.56 -18.42 23.37
N VAL A 364 18.88 -18.19 23.47
CA VAL A 364 19.77 -19.01 24.31
C VAL A 364 19.47 -18.82 25.79
N ILE A 365 19.20 -17.58 26.24
CA ILE A 365 18.78 -17.28 27.63
C ILE A 365 17.46 -17.98 27.95
N ASP A 366 16.51 -17.99 27.03
CA ASP A 366 15.22 -18.65 27.19
C ASP A 366 15.35 -20.16 27.28
N TRP A 367 16.22 -20.74 26.45
CA TRP A 367 16.51 -22.16 26.43
C TRP A 367 17.22 -22.64 27.71
N LEU A 368 18.21 -21.89 28.21
CA LEU A 368 19.04 -22.32 29.34
C LEU A 368 18.44 -22.07 30.73
N GLY A 369 17.28 -21.40 30.84
CA GLY A 369 16.49 -21.26 32.08
C GLY A 369 17.16 -20.47 33.23
N GLY A 370 18.32 -20.91 33.71
CA GLY A 370 19.13 -20.29 34.76
C GLY A 370 19.73 -18.93 34.42
N LEU A 371 19.75 -18.56 33.13
CA LEU A 371 20.24 -17.25 32.66
C LEU A 371 19.16 -16.17 32.59
N ARG A 372 17.91 -16.45 33.00
CA ARG A 372 16.78 -15.50 32.89
C ARG A 372 17.01 -14.18 33.65
N PHE A 373 17.87 -14.15 34.67
CA PHE A 373 18.23 -12.91 35.37
C PHE A 373 18.88 -11.86 34.46
N LEU A 374 19.58 -12.30 33.40
CA LEU A 374 20.24 -11.42 32.43
C LEU A 374 19.25 -10.57 31.62
N LYS A 375 17.97 -10.98 31.52
CA LYS A 375 16.93 -10.18 30.87
C LYS A 375 16.70 -8.81 31.53
N ARG A 376 17.03 -8.67 32.82
CA ARG A 376 16.97 -7.37 33.52
C ARG A 376 18.13 -6.43 33.16
N TYR A 377 19.19 -6.97 32.56
CA TYR A 377 20.43 -6.27 32.23
C TYR A 377 20.72 -6.26 30.73
N LEU A 378 19.67 -6.20 29.89
CA LEU A 378 19.81 -6.29 28.43
C LEU A 378 20.72 -5.20 27.83
N LEU A 379 20.76 -4.01 28.43
CA LEU A 379 21.64 -2.94 27.97
C LEU A 379 23.12 -3.31 28.18
N GLN A 380 23.44 -3.83 29.37
CA GLN A 380 24.77 -4.30 29.71
C GLN A 380 25.16 -5.53 28.88
N CYS A 381 24.21 -6.42 28.57
CA CYS A 381 24.43 -7.50 27.61
C CYS A 381 24.80 -6.95 26.23
N ARG A 382 24.13 -5.90 25.74
CA ARG A 382 24.50 -5.26 24.47
C ARG A 382 25.90 -4.65 24.52
N TRP A 383 26.29 -4.02 25.62
CA TRP A 383 27.66 -3.50 25.81
C TRP A 383 28.68 -4.63 25.75
N ALA A 384 28.43 -5.74 26.45
CA ALA A 384 29.29 -6.91 26.40
C ALA A 384 29.41 -7.49 24.98
N VAL A 385 28.30 -7.52 24.22
CA VAL A 385 28.32 -7.95 22.81
C VAL A 385 29.14 -7.00 21.94
N VAL A 386 29.05 -5.67 22.13
CA VAL A 386 29.91 -4.71 21.40
C VAL A 386 31.38 -4.94 21.69
N VAL A 387 31.74 -5.10 22.97
CA VAL A 387 33.12 -5.41 23.39
C VAL A 387 33.60 -6.70 22.73
N ALA A 388 32.82 -7.79 22.87
CA ALA A 388 33.18 -9.08 22.29
C ALA A 388 33.34 -9.00 20.77
N TYR A 389 32.40 -8.35 20.07
CA TYR A 389 32.43 -8.20 18.62
C TYR A 389 33.67 -7.45 18.10
N ILE A 390 34.02 -6.31 18.71
CA ILE A 390 35.20 -5.53 18.31
C ILE A 390 36.49 -6.27 18.70
N MET A 391 36.53 -6.89 19.88
CA MET A 391 37.71 -7.65 20.33
C MET A 391 37.95 -8.91 19.48
N THR A 392 36.91 -9.65 19.10
CA THR A 392 37.04 -10.78 18.17
C THR A 392 37.55 -10.31 16.82
N SER A 393 37.12 -9.13 16.34
CA SER A 393 37.63 -8.54 15.11
C SER A 393 39.11 -8.13 15.23
N TYR A 394 39.53 -7.60 16.38
CA TYR A 394 40.94 -7.31 16.65
C TYR A 394 41.80 -8.59 16.68
N LEU A 395 41.36 -9.63 17.40
CA LEU A 395 42.04 -10.93 17.44
C LEU A 395 42.14 -11.56 16.05
N PHE A 396 41.07 -11.49 15.26
CA PHE A 396 41.08 -11.95 13.87
C PHE A 396 42.14 -11.21 13.04
N SER A 397 42.28 -9.89 13.23
CA SER A 397 43.29 -9.09 12.53
C SER A 397 44.73 -9.49 12.85
N GLN A 398 44.98 -9.99 14.07
CA GLN A 398 46.30 -10.46 14.51
C GLN A 398 46.60 -11.87 14.01
N LEU A 399 45.60 -12.78 14.06
CA LEU A 399 45.78 -14.20 13.72
C LEU A 399 45.87 -14.48 12.22
N VAL A 400 45.15 -13.73 11.38
CA VAL A 400 45.05 -13.94 9.93
C VAL A 400 45.89 -12.91 9.14
N GLY A 401 46.35 -11.85 9.81
CA GLY A 401 46.77 -10.60 9.19
C GLY A 401 48.12 -10.58 8.47
N GLU A 402 49.03 -11.53 8.66
CA GLU A 402 50.35 -11.50 7.99
C GLU A 402 50.35 -12.19 6.62
N SER A 403 49.42 -13.11 6.37
CA SER A 403 49.50 -14.04 5.23
C SER A 403 48.69 -13.64 3.99
N PHE A 404 47.96 -12.51 4.00
CA PHE A 404 47.11 -12.09 2.87
C PHE A 404 47.13 -10.58 2.62
N MET A 405 47.17 -10.19 1.34
CA MET A 405 46.93 -8.81 0.89
C MET A 405 45.54 -8.38 1.36
N LEU A 406 45.48 -7.37 2.25
CA LEU A 406 44.27 -6.83 2.90
C LEU A 406 43.11 -6.53 1.91
N VAL A 407 43.44 -6.32 0.65
CA VAL A 407 42.56 -5.80 -0.39
C VAL A 407 41.42 -6.76 -0.78
N ASN A 408 41.59 -8.08 -0.65
CA ASN A 408 40.56 -9.04 -1.08
C ASN A 408 39.52 -9.37 0.01
N ILE A 409 39.84 -9.18 1.30
CA ILE A 409 38.98 -9.56 2.42
C ILE A 409 37.68 -8.72 2.45
N GLY A 410 37.69 -7.49 1.94
CA GLY A 410 36.48 -6.68 1.79
C GLY A 410 35.41 -7.32 0.90
N MET A 411 35.85 -7.93 -0.22
CA MET A 411 34.95 -8.60 -1.16
C MET A 411 34.40 -9.92 -0.61
N VAL A 412 35.15 -10.60 0.26
CA VAL A 412 34.68 -11.80 0.98
C VAL A 412 33.45 -11.49 1.83
N ALA A 413 33.48 -10.38 2.57
CA ALA A 413 32.36 -9.93 3.37
C ALA A 413 31.14 -9.52 2.52
N PHE A 414 31.37 -8.87 1.37
CA PHE A 414 30.30 -8.52 0.45
C PHE A 414 29.65 -9.76 -0.17
N ALA A 415 30.44 -10.80 -0.46
CA ALA A 415 29.93 -12.09 -0.97
C ALA A 415 29.09 -12.84 0.08
N ALA A 416 29.44 -12.73 1.36
CA ALA A 416 28.66 -13.29 2.47
C ALA A 416 27.27 -12.64 2.57
N VAL A 417 27.24 -11.32 2.43
CA VAL A 417 26.02 -10.52 2.59
C VAL A 417 25.14 -10.57 1.33
N LEU A 418 25.73 -10.79 0.14
CA LEU A 418 24.98 -11.06 -1.09
C LEU A 418 24.06 -12.29 -0.95
N GLN A 419 24.36 -13.22 -0.03
CA GLN A 419 23.49 -14.38 0.24
C GLN A 419 22.09 -13.99 0.73
N PHE A 420 21.90 -12.76 1.24
CA PHE A 420 20.57 -12.27 1.62
C PHE A 420 19.69 -11.92 0.41
N ALA A 421 20.29 -11.69 -0.76
CA ALA A 421 19.59 -11.13 -1.92
C ALA A 421 18.41 -12.00 -2.39
N PRO A 422 18.53 -13.34 -2.58
CA PRO A 422 17.42 -14.15 -3.07
C PRO A 422 16.22 -14.14 -2.11
N ALA A 423 16.46 -14.34 -0.81
CA ALA A 423 15.42 -14.35 0.20
C ALA A 423 14.78 -12.96 0.41
N MET A 424 15.55 -11.88 0.32
CA MET A 424 15.03 -10.52 0.49
C MET A 424 14.27 -10.03 -0.75
N LEU A 425 14.88 -10.12 -1.94
CA LEU A 425 14.26 -9.66 -3.20
C LEU A 425 13.08 -10.55 -3.58
N GLY A 426 13.21 -11.87 -3.43
CA GLY A 426 12.09 -12.81 -3.57
C GLY A 426 10.97 -12.48 -2.60
N GLY A 427 11.29 -12.12 -1.35
CA GLY A 427 10.31 -11.67 -0.38
C GLY A 427 9.54 -10.40 -0.78
N LEU A 428 10.20 -9.47 -1.47
CA LEU A 428 9.65 -8.17 -1.89
C LEU A 428 8.82 -8.21 -3.18
N PHE A 429 9.11 -9.16 -4.08
CA PHE A 429 8.54 -9.19 -5.44
C PHE A 429 7.83 -10.50 -5.79
N TRP A 430 8.08 -11.59 -5.07
CA TRP A 430 7.54 -12.90 -5.38
C TRP A 430 6.57 -13.40 -4.30
N LYS A 431 5.28 -13.48 -4.68
CA LYS A 431 4.21 -13.89 -3.75
C LYS A 431 4.39 -15.32 -3.23
N LYS A 432 4.94 -16.22 -4.06
CA LYS A 432 5.12 -17.66 -3.74
C LYS A 432 6.35 -17.99 -2.89
N GLY A 433 7.19 -17.02 -2.55
CA GLY A 433 8.33 -17.26 -1.66
C GLY A 433 7.88 -17.67 -0.26
N ASN A 434 8.41 -18.78 0.27
CA ASN A 434 8.04 -19.34 1.58
C ASN A 434 9.24 -19.48 2.53
N ARG A 435 8.95 -19.76 3.81
CA ARG A 435 9.98 -19.92 4.86
C ARG A 435 10.97 -21.04 4.58
N SER A 436 10.51 -22.19 4.09
CA SER A 436 11.35 -23.37 3.84
C SER A 436 12.38 -23.11 2.75
N GLY A 437 11.96 -22.48 1.65
CA GLY A 437 12.84 -21.98 0.60
C GLY A 437 13.85 -20.97 1.14
N ALA A 438 13.42 -20.00 1.94
CA ALA A 438 14.33 -19.02 2.55
C ALA A 438 15.42 -19.66 3.42
N LEU A 439 15.04 -20.63 4.27
CA LEU A 439 15.99 -21.37 5.11
C LEU A 439 16.97 -22.21 4.27
N ALA A 440 16.47 -22.94 3.28
CA ALA A 440 17.29 -23.78 2.40
C ALA A 440 18.26 -22.94 1.56
N GLY A 441 17.79 -21.84 0.97
CA GLY A 441 18.61 -20.91 0.19
C GLY A 441 19.71 -20.25 1.01
N LEU A 442 19.36 -19.63 2.14
CA LEU A 442 20.33 -18.97 3.02
C LEU A 442 21.40 -19.95 3.54
N SER A 443 20.98 -21.15 3.95
CA SER A 443 21.90 -22.15 4.51
C SER A 443 22.84 -22.72 3.45
N SER A 444 22.30 -23.10 2.28
CA SER A 444 23.11 -23.66 1.18
C SER A 444 24.11 -22.64 0.62
N GLY A 445 23.66 -21.39 0.40
CA GLY A 445 24.52 -20.30 -0.06
C GLY A 445 25.64 -19.98 0.92
N PHE A 446 25.31 -19.90 2.22
CA PHE A 446 26.31 -19.64 3.26
C PHE A 446 27.33 -20.77 3.39
N LEU A 447 26.90 -22.03 3.39
CA LEU A 447 27.82 -23.18 3.48
C LEU A 447 28.76 -23.23 2.28
N LEU A 448 28.26 -22.98 1.07
CA LEU A 448 29.09 -22.92 -0.13
C LEU A 448 30.05 -21.73 -0.12
N TRP A 449 29.60 -20.55 0.30
CA TRP A 449 30.49 -19.40 0.47
C TRP A 449 31.59 -19.67 1.50
N PHE A 450 31.22 -20.26 2.65
CA PHE A 450 32.18 -20.63 3.68
C PHE A 450 33.20 -21.62 3.14
N TYR A 451 32.73 -22.65 2.43
CA TYR A 451 33.57 -23.69 1.85
C TYR A 451 34.50 -23.19 0.74
N THR A 452 33.99 -22.39 -0.19
CA THR A 452 34.72 -21.97 -1.41
C THR A 452 35.57 -20.73 -1.22
N LEU A 453 35.34 -19.94 -0.16
CA LEU A 453 35.97 -18.62 -0.01
C LEU A 453 36.62 -18.43 1.37
N LEU A 454 35.90 -18.69 2.46
CA LEU A 454 36.47 -18.48 3.81
C LEU A 454 37.43 -19.61 4.23
N LEU A 455 37.09 -20.86 3.97
CA LEU A 455 37.89 -22.03 4.32
C LEU A 455 39.28 -22.03 3.63
N PRO A 456 39.44 -21.71 2.33
CA PRO A 456 40.74 -21.56 1.70
C PRO A 456 41.65 -20.54 2.39
N THR A 457 41.06 -19.49 2.97
CA THR A 457 41.81 -18.49 3.73
C THR A 457 42.44 -19.12 4.97
N PHE A 458 41.70 -19.96 5.70
CA PHE A 458 42.25 -20.68 6.86
C PHE A 458 43.28 -21.75 6.49
N VAL A 459 43.10 -22.44 5.37
CA VAL A 459 44.09 -23.42 4.87
C VAL A 459 45.43 -22.71 4.58
N ARG A 460 45.39 -21.59 3.86
CA ARG A 460 46.59 -20.81 3.52
C ARG A 460 47.25 -20.15 4.74
N SER A 461 46.48 -19.90 5.81
CA SER A 461 47.02 -19.46 7.10
C SER A 461 47.63 -20.60 7.94
N GLY A 462 47.65 -21.84 7.43
CA GLY A 462 48.25 -23.00 8.10
C GLY A 462 47.37 -23.66 9.16
N TRP A 463 46.07 -23.33 9.23
CA TRP A 463 45.16 -23.92 10.21
C TRP A 463 44.66 -25.32 9.80
N PHE A 464 44.72 -25.63 8.49
CA PHE A 464 44.29 -26.89 7.91
C PHE A 464 45.32 -27.40 6.90
N ASN A 465 45.27 -28.69 6.56
CA ASN A 465 46.18 -29.30 5.60
C ASN A 465 45.97 -28.74 4.17
N GLU A 466 47.05 -28.39 3.48
CA GLU A 466 47.03 -27.88 2.10
C GLU A 466 46.46 -28.87 1.08
N SER A 467 46.47 -30.17 1.38
CA SER A 467 45.87 -31.21 0.52
C SER A 467 44.40 -30.94 0.17
N LEU A 468 43.68 -30.21 1.03
CA LEU A 468 42.30 -29.81 0.79
C LEU A 468 42.13 -28.90 -0.44
N LEU A 469 43.14 -28.07 -0.76
CA LEU A 469 43.10 -27.16 -1.92
C LEU A 469 43.63 -27.82 -3.20
N THR A 470 44.56 -28.78 -3.08
CA THR A 470 45.20 -29.44 -4.22
C THR A 470 44.41 -30.67 -4.69
N GLU A 471 44.00 -31.55 -3.79
CA GLU A 471 43.32 -32.83 -4.10
C GLU A 471 41.82 -32.78 -3.84
N GLY A 472 41.35 -31.83 -3.01
CA GLY A 472 39.95 -31.77 -2.55
C GLY A 472 39.69 -32.68 -1.35
N PRO A 473 38.53 -32.55 -0.69
CA PRO A 473 38.18 -33.37 0.46
C PRO A 473 38.14 -34.85 0.06
N PHE A 474 38.75 -35.70 0.90
CA PHE A 474 38.85 -37.15 0.68
C PHE A 474 39.55 -37.56 -0.63
N GLY A 475 40.36 -36.67 -1.24
CA GLY A 475 41.07 -36.94 -2.50
C GLY A 475 40.23 -36.77 -3.77
N VAL A 476 39.02 -36.20 -3.66
CA VAL A 476 38.13 -36.00 -4.81
C VAL A 476 38.38 -34.63 -5.45
N SER A 477 39.05 -34.63 -6.61
CA SER A 477 39.44 -33.40 -7.33
C SER A 477 38.27 -32.52 -7.76
N ALA A 478 37.08 -33.08 -8.00
CA ALA A 478 35.87 -32.34 -8.33
C ALA A 478 35.31 -31.53 -7.15
N LEU A 479 35.68 -31.84 -5.91
CA LEU A 479 35.21 -31.14 -4.71
C LEU A 479 36.16 -30.03 -4.27
N ARG A 480 37.19 -29.68 -5.04
CA ARG A 480 38.15 -28.63 -4.68
C ARG A 480 37.43 -27.30 -4.41
N PRO A 481 37.69 -26.62 -3.27
CA PRO A 481 37.02 -25.36 -2.92
C PRO A 481 37.07 -24.26 -3.98
N GLU A 482 38.22 -24.07 -4.63
CA GLU A 482 38.44 -22.99 -5.62
C GLU A 482 38.16 -23.42 -7.06
N ALA A 483 37.84 -24.70 -7.30
CA ALA A 483 37.58 -25.27 -8.62
C ALA A 483 36.48 -26.35 -8.52
N LEU A 484 35.36 -25.98 -7.93
CA LEU A 484 34.23 -26.88 -7.66
C LEU A 484 33.65 -27.40 -8.99
N LEU A 485 33.44 -28.70 -9.06
CA LEU A 485 33.07 -29.46 -10.26
C LEU A 485 34.07 -29.32 -11.43
N GLY A 486 35.34 -29.01 -11.14
CA GLY A 486 36.39 -28.90 -12.15
C GLY A 486 36.40 -27.58 -12.91
N MET A 487 35.62 -26.57 -12.51
CA MET A 487 35.64 -25.24 -13.12
C MET A 487 36.81 -24.40 -12.60
N SER A 488 37.95 -24.46 -13.28
CA SER A 488 39.15 -23.67 -12.98
C SER A 488 39.29 -22.37 -13.81
N ALA A 489 38.35 -22.10 -14.71
CA ALA A 489 38.41 -20.95 -15.62
C ALA A 489 38.13 -19.59 -14.94
N PHE A 490 37.60 -19.60 -13.72
CA PHE A 490 37.23 -18.39 -12.98
C PHE A 490 38.27 -18.04 -11.92
N ASP A 491 38.40 -16.75 -11.62
CA ASP A 491 39.11 -16.34 -10.41
C ASP A 491 38.36 -16.84 -9.15
N PRO A 492 39.06 -17.11 -8.04
CA PRO A 492 38.45 -17.73 -6.85
C PRO A 492 37.23 -16.99 -6.30
N LEU A 493 37.21 -15.65 -6.40
CA LEU A 493 36.10 -14.83 -5.93
C LEU A 493 34.88 -14.98 -6.85
N SER A 494 35.07 -14.84 -8.17
CA SER A 494 33.97 -15.03 -9.14
C SER A 494 33.40 -16.44 -9.10
N HIS A 495 34.26 -17.45 -8.98
CA HIS A 495 33.86 -18.85 -8.81
C HIS A 495 32.95 -19.05 -7.59
N ALA A 496 33.37 -18.56 -6.43
CA ALA A 496 32.63 -18.70 -5.18
C ALA A 496 31.29 -17.93 -5.20
N VAL A 497 31.28 -16.72 -5.75
CA VAL A 497 30.05 -15.91 -5.89
C VAL A 497 29.05 -16.61 -6.81
N PHE A 498 29.50 -17.12 -7.95
CA PHE A 498 28.65 -17.87 -8.88
C PHE A 498 27.98 -19.05 -8.20
N TRP A 499 28.75 -19.96 -7.60
CA TRP A 499 28.20 -21.17 -7.00
C TRP A 499 27.35 -20.92 -5.76
N SER A 500 27.78 -20.03 -4.88
CA SER A 500 27.00 -19.72 -3.68
C SER A 500 25.64 -19.11 -4.02
N ILE A 501 25.58 -18.15 -4.96
CA ILE A 501 24.32 -17.52 -5.36
C ILE A 501 23.45 -18.41 -6.24
N PHE A 502 24.06 -19.21 -7.13
CA PHE A 502 23.34 -20.20 -7.91
C PHE A 502 22.60 -21.19 -7.01
N CYS A 503 23.33 -21.84 -6.07
CA CYS A 503 22.73 -22.80 -5.15
C CYS A 503 21.74 -22.15 -4.19
N ASN A 504 22.05 -20.96 -3.65
CA ASN A 504 21.12 -20.21 -2.80
C ASN A 504 19.79 -19.94 -3.53
N SER A 505 19.86 -19.39 -4.74
CA SER A 505 18.67 -19.05 -5.54
C SER A 505 17.91 -20.29 -5.96
N ALA A 506 18.61 -21.36 -6.38
CA ALA A 506 17.99 -22.63 -6.75
C ALA A 506 17.27 -23.28 -5.56
N CYS A 507 17.92 -23.38 -4.40
CA CYS A 507 17.31 -23.91 -3.18
C CYS A 507 16.16 -23.02 -2.68
N TYR A 508 16.26 -21.69 -2.84
CA TYR A 508 15.18 -20.77 -2.50
C TYR A 508 13.95 -20.99 -3.38
N VAL A 509 14.14 -21.06 -4.71
CA VAL A 509 13.05 -21.26 -5.67
C VAL A 509 12.45 -22.66 -5.54
N LEU A 510 13.28 -23.71 -5.57
CA LEU A 510 12.81 -25.09 -5.46
C LEU A 510 12.16 -25.36 -4.10
N GLY A 511 12.76 -24.89 -3.00
CA GLY A 511 12.14 -25.01 -1.67
C GLY A 511 10.83 -24.23 -1.56
N SER A 512 10.71 -23.08 -2.24
CA SER A 512 9.47 -22.32 -2.28
C SER A 512 8.37 -22.98 -3.12
N LEU A 513 8.74 -23.72 -4.17
CA LEU A 513 7.79 -24.42 -5.05
C LEU A 513 7.40 -25.80 -4.53
N LEU A 514 8.31 -26.53 -3.89
CA LEU A 514 8.10 -27.89 -3.41
C LEU A 514 7.33 -27.93 -2.08
N PHE A 515 7.54 -26.95 -1.20
CA PHE A 515 6.85 -26.87 0.08
C PHE A 515 5.68 -25.88 0.01
N ARG A 516 4.52 -26.23 0.60
CA ARG A 516 3.36 -25.34 0.61
C ARG A 516 3.58 -24.13 1.51
N GLN A 517 3.12 -22.97 1.06
CA GLN A 517 3.09 -21.72 1.82
C GLN A 517 1.99 -21.78 2.91
N ASP A 518 2.28 -21.25 4.10
CA ASP A 518 1.28 -21.09 5.16
C ASP A 518 0.29 -19.97 4.75
N ALA A 519 -1.00 -20.12 5.06
CA ALA A 519 -2.03 -19.13 4.73
C ALA A 519 -1.71 -17.73 5.29
N LYS A 520 -1.03 -17.66 6.44
CA LYS A 520 -0.52 -16.39 7.00
C LYS A 520 0.62 -15.80 6.17
N GLU A 521 1.51 -16.64 5.63
CA GLU A 521 2.59 -16.19 4.74
C GLU A 521 2.04 -15.70 3.41
N GLU A 522 0.97 -16.30 2.90
CA GLU A 522 0.30 -15.88 1.67
C GLU A 522 -0.36 -14.50 1.83
N MET A 523 -1.04 -14.27 2.95
CA MET A 523 -1.64 -12.96 3.27
C MET A 523 -0.58 -11.85 3.39
N ILE A 524 0.49 -12.08 4.18
CA ILE A 524 1.61 -11.12 4.32
C ILE A 524 2.29 -10.86 2.95
N ALA A 525 2.42 -11.89 2.11
CA ALA A 525 2.98 -11.74 0.77
C ALA A 525 2.12 -10.87 -0.15
N ALA A 526 0.80 -11.10 -0.14
CA ALA A 526 -0.15 -10.45 -1.03
C ALA A 526 -0.45 -9.01 -0.60
N GLU A 527 -0.73 -8.77 0.68
CA GLU A 527 -1.21 -7.47 1.17
C GLU A 527 -0.06 -6.56 1.64
N ASP A 528 0.92 -7.10 2.37
CA ASP A 528 1.91 -6.28 3.08
C ASP A 528 3.22 -6.07 2.33
N PHE A 529 3.73 -7.04 1.57
CA PHE A 529 5.07 -6.94 0.94
C PHE A 529 5.04 -6.62 -0.55
N VAL A 530 4.26 -7.36 -1.35
CA VAL A 530 4.28 -7.19 -2.80
C VAL A 530 3.50 -5.94 -3.23
N ASP A 531 2.34 -5.69 -2.64
CA ASP A 531 1.41 -4.63 -3.05
C ASP A 531 1.47 -3.34 -2.20
N ILE A 532 2.45 -3.19 -1.29
CA ILE A 532 2.58 -2.03 -0.36
C ILE A 532 2.74 -0.64 -0.99
N LEU A 533 3.03 -0.57 -2.30
CA LEU A 533 3.08 0.69 -3.02
C LEU A 533 1.71 1.15 -3.53
N GLN A 534 0.71 0.27 -3.53
CA GLN A 534 -0.67 0.63 -3.83
C GLN A 534 -1.21 1.57 -2.74
N PRO A 535 -2.04 2.57 -3.10
CA PRO A 535 -2.65 3.44 -2.11
C PRO A 535 -3.44 2.59 -1.11
N ALA A 536 -3.11 2.74 0.18
CA ALA A 536 -3.89 2.11 1.23
C ALA A 536 -5.36 2.54 1.06
N PRO A 537 -6.33 1.62 1.21
CA PRO A 537 -7.73 2.02 1.28
C PRO A 537 -7.87 3.11 2.34
N ALA A 538 -8.67 4.14 2.02
CA ALA A 538 -8.87 5.27 2.93
C ALA A 538 -9.24 4.75 4.32
N PRO A 539 -8.64 5.30 5.41
CA PRO A 539 -9.00 4.88 6.75
C PRO A 539 -10.51 5.05 6.93
N LEU A 540 -11.16 3.93 7.26
CA LEU A 540 -12.58 3.84 7.53
C LEU A 540 -12.93 4.82 8.66
N SER A 541 -13.35 6.02 8.28
CA SER A 541 -13.93 6.99 9.19
C SER A 541 -15.40 6.63 9.35
N ALA A 542 -15.66 5.55 10.08
CA ALA A 542 -16.99 5.26 10.57
C ALA A 542 -17.25 6.19 11.78
N PRO A 543 -18.27 7.06 11.75
CA PRO A 543 -18.66 7.79 12.95
C PRO A 543 -19.32 6.81 13.94
N GLY A 544 -18.54 6.26 14.86
CA GLY A 544 -19.05 5.55 16.03
C GLY A 544 -19.38 6.53 17.14
N GLU A 545 -20.49 6.33 17.86
CA GLU A 545 -20.82 7.16 19.03
C GLU A 545 -19.70 7.09 20.08
N ALA A 546 -19.26 8.25 20.57
CA ALA A 546 -18.25 8.35 21.63
C ALA A 546 -18.89 8.10 23.01
N PHE A 547 -18.96 6.83 23.42
CA PHE A 547 -19.56 6.43 24.70
C PHE A 547 -18.54 5.97 25.76
N VAL A 548 -17.31 5.59 25.37
CA VAL A 548 -16.29 5.07 26.30
C VAL A 548 -15.67 6.22 27.09
N LEU A 549 -15.72 6.17 28.43
CA LEU A 549 -15.07 7.14 29.31
C LEU A 549 -13.55 6.98 29.27
N ILE A 550 -12.85 7.98 28.73
CA ILE A 550 -11.40 7.87 28.52
C ILE A 550 -10.63 7.85 29.85
N ASP A 551 -11.08 8.58 30.87
CA ASP A 551 -10.38 8.70 32.15
C ASP A 551 -10.28 7.36 32.89
N ALA A 552 -11.32 6.52 32.78
CA ALA A 552 -11.33 5.18 33.37
C ALA A 552 -10.32 4.25 32.66
N LYS A 553 -10.29 4.29 31.32
CA LYS A 553 -9.34 3.49 30.53
C LYS A 553 -7.91 3.98 30.69
N ILE A 554 -7.67 5.29 30.80
CA ILE A 554 -6.35 5.87 31.10
C ILE A 554 -5.79 5.31 32.41
N GLN A 555 -6.61 5.22 33.47
CA GLN A 555 -6.16 4.66 34.74
C GLN A 555 -5.82 3.17 34.63
N GLU A 556 -6.61 2.39 33.88
CA GLU A 556 -6.38 0.97 33.61
C GLU A 556 -5.06 0.76 32.84
N ILE A 557 -4.83 1.58 31.80
CA ILE A 557 -3.62 1.60 30.99
C ILE A 557 -2.40 2.04 31.81
N GLU A 558 -2.50 3.11 32.59
CA GLU A 558 -1.40 3.59 33.43
C GLU A 558 -1.02 2.54 34.49
N ALA A 559 -2.01 1.86 35.08
CA ALA A 559 -1.77 0.77 36.03
C ALA A 559 -1.03 -0.41 35.38
N LEU A 560 -1.41 -0.79 34.16
CA LEU A 560 -0.73 -1.81 33.35
C LEU A 560 0.71 -1.39 33.03
N LEU A 561 0.91 -0.17 32.54
CA LEU A 561 2.23 0.36 32.18
C LEU A 561 3.16 0.51 33.40
N CYS A 562 2.60 0.81 34.58
CA CYS A 562 3.37 0.89 35.83
C CYS A 562 3.98 -0.45 36.25
N GLN A 563 3.53 -1.58 35.70
CA GLN A 563 4.18 -2.88 35.92
C GLN A 563 5.54 -2.99 35.20
N TYR A 564 5.78 -2.16 34.18
CA TYR A 564 6.97 -2.20 33.32
C TYR A 564 7.80 -0.92 33.36
N PHE A 565 7.19 0.23 33.66
CA PHE A 565 7.85 1.54 33.68
C PHE A 565 7.60 2.29 35.00
N PRO A 566 8.55 3.15 35.44
CA PRO A 566 8.31 4.03 36.58
C PRO A 566 7.09 4.93 36.37
N LYS A 567 6.32 5.21 37.44
CA LYS A 567 5.04 5.93 37.39
C LYS A 567 5.08 7.24 36.58
N LYS A 568 6.16 8.02 36.70
CA LYS A 568 6.36 9.26 35.92
C LYS A 568 6.51 9.02 34.41
N ARG A 569 7.18 7.93 34.01
CA ARG A 569 7.39 7.57 32.59
C ARG A 569 6.14 6.92 32.00
N ALA A 570 5.42 6.11 32.77
CA ALA A 570 4.13 5.55 32.36
C ALA A 570 3.11 6.65 32.03
N ALA A 571 2.92 7.62 32.94
CA ALA A 571 2.01 8.74 32.71
C ALA A 571 2.43 9.64 31.52
N PHE A 572 3.74 9.81 31.31
CA PHE A 572 4.26 10.52 30.14
C PHE A 572 3.91 9.80 28.83
N LEU A 573 4.12 8.48 28.77
CA LEU A 573 3.82 7.67 27.59
C LEU A 573 2.32 7.70 27.24
N VAL A 574 1.44 7.59 28.24
CA VAL A 574 -0.01 7.67 28.00
C VAL A 574 -0.41 9.04 27.47
N ARG A 575 0.11 10.13 28.05
CA ARG A 575 -0.13 11.49 27.53
C ARG A 575 0.37 11.65 26.10
N GLN A 576 1.54 11.11 25.78
CA GLN A 576 2.09 11.16 24.43
C GLN A 576 1.20 10.40 23.44
N CYS A 577 0.76 9.18 23.78
CA CYS A 577 -0.17 8.40 22.94
C CYS A 577 -1.50 9.13 22.70
N LEU A 578 -2.04 9.78 23.74
CA LEU A 578 -3.26 10.60 23.62
C LEU A 578 -3.05 11.83 22.72
N GLN A 579 -1.84 12.39 22.71
CA GLN A 579 -1.50 13.55 21.90
C GLN A 579 -1.28 13.16 20.43
N ASP A 580 -0.57 12.07 20.18
CA ASP A 580 -0.32 11.53 18.85
C ASP A 580 -1.62 11.12 18.12
N ARG A 581 -2.64 10.72 18.89
CA ARG A 581 -3.98 10.36 18.37
C ARG A 581 -5.00 11.48 18.43
N GLY A 582 -4.63 12.68 18.87
CA GLY A 582 -5.57 13.81 18.99
C GLY A 582 -6.71 13.58 19.98
N LEU A 583 -6.54 12.67 20.94
CA LEU A 583 -7.52 12.31 21.97
C LEU A 583 -7.37 13.18 23.23
N THR A 584 -6.41 14.11 23.24
CA THR A 584 -6.13 14.96 24.41
C THR A 584 -7.30 15.90 24.70
N GLY A 585 -7.87 15.81 25.91
CA GLY A 585 -8.98 16.67 26.35
C GLY A 585 -10.39 16.18 25.94
N LYS A 586 -10.52 15.02 25.29
CA LYS A 586 -11.81 14.35 25.12
C LYS A 586 -12.25 13.72 26.44
N LYS A 587 -13.55 13.75 26.77
CA LYS A 587 -14.12 13.02 27.92
C LYS A 587 -14.59 11.61 27.56
N ARG A 588 -15.00 11.43 26.30
CA ARG A 588 -15.44 10.15 25.75
C ARG A 588 -14.78 9.91 24.40
N ILE A 589 -14.50 8.65 24.11
CA ILE A 589 -13.92 8.19 22.84
C ILE A 589 -14.80 7.11 22.23
N SER A 590 -14.76 6.97 20.90
CA SER A 590 -15.45 5.88 20.20
C SER A 590 -14.71 4.55 20.40
N ILE A 591 -15.38 3.44 20.09
CA ILE A 591 -14.73 2.11 20.13
C ILE A 591 -13.54 2.03 19.18
N VAL A 592 -13.62 2.69 18.02
CA VAL A 592 -12.53 2.76 17.04
C VAL A 592 -11.34 3.55 17.60
N GLU A 593 -11.61 4.69 18.24
CA GLU A 593 -10.57 5.49 18.91
C GLU A 593 -9.93 4.74 20.10
N LEU A 594 -10.70 3.91 20.81
CA LEU A 594 -10.18 3.05 21.87
C LEU A 594 -9.26 1.95 21.31
N ILE A 595 -9.62 1.32 20.19
CA ILE A 595 -8.77 0.33 19.50
C ILE A 595 -7.48 0.99 18.99
N GLU A 596 -7.57 2.19 18.41
CA GLU A 596 -6.40 2.94 17.98
C GLU A 596 -5.48 3.30 19.15
N LEU A 597 -6.06 3.72 20.28
CA LEU A 597 -5.32 3.98 21.51
C LEU A 597 -4.64 2.71 22.05
N HIS A 598 -5.35 1.57 22.09
CA HIS A 598 -4.78 0.28 22.49
C HIS A 598 -3.63 -0.13 21.56
N GLY A 599 -3.79 -0.01 20.25
CA GLY A 599 -2.74 -0.31 19.27
C GLY A 599 -1.52 0.62 19.39
N GLU A 600 -1.74 1.88 19.79
CA GLU A 600 -0.68 2.84 20.07
C GLU A 600 0.07 2.54 21.38
N ILE A 601 -0.64 2.07 22.40
CA ILE A 601 0.00 1.62 23.64
C ILE A 601 0.76 0.32 23.40
N GLU A 602 0.20 -0.61 22.63
CA GLU A 602 0.90 -1.79 22.13
C GLU A 602 2.14 -1.37 21.34
N ARG A 603 2.06 -0.25 20.62
CA ARG A 603 3.19 0.31 19.90
C ARG A 603 4.36 0.64 20.79
N GLN A 604 4.10 1.44 21.81
CA GLN A 604 5.11 1.88 22.75
C GLN A 604 5.64 0.72 23.60
N LEU A 605 4.76 -0.22 24.00
CA LEU A 605 5.18 -1.40 24.76
C LEU A 605 6.08 -2.33 23.94
N ALA A 606 5.73 -2.56 22.68
CA ALA A 606 6.47 -3.45 21.79
C ALA A 606 7.91 -2.99 21.53
N GLY A 607 8.17 -1.67 21.52
CA GLY A 607 9.52 -1.12 21.41
C GLY A 607 10.42 -1.50 22.60
N SER A 608 9.82 -1.68 23.79
CA SER A 608 10.57 -2.00 25.01
C SER A 608 10.65 -3.49 25.32
N ILE A 609 9.58 -4.28 25.09
CA ILE A 609 9.51 -5.70 25.49
C ILE A 609 9.29 -6.68 24.32
N GLY A 610 9.16 -6.18 23.09
CA GLY A 610 8.91 -6.97 21.88
C GLY A 610 7.43 -7.15 21.57
N ALA A 611 7.09 -7.18 20.26
CA ALA A 611 5.70 -7.15 19.77
C ALA A 611 4.81 -8.29 20.29
N ALA A 612 5.34 -9.52 20.37
CA ALA A 612 4.55 -10.67 20.84
C ALA A 612 4.22 -10.60 22.33
N ALA A 613 5.15 -10.08 23.15
CA ALA A 613 4.93 -9.90 24.58
C ALA A 613 3.98 -8.73 24.85
N ALA A 614 4.13 -7.62 24.12
CA ALA A 614 3.25 -6.46 24.20
C ALA A 614 1.79 -6.80 23.90
N HIS A 615 1.56 -7.55 22.82
CA HIS A 615 0.22 -8.00 22.44
C HIS A 615 -0.44 -8.84 23.53
N HIS A 616 0.31 -9.78 24.13
CA HIS A 616 -0.20 -10.64 25.19
C HIS A 616 -0.58 -9.85 26.45
N VAL A 617 0.28 -8.92 26.87
CA VAL A 617 0.08 -8.11 28.08
C VAL A 617 -1.18 -7.24 27.98
N LEU A 618 -1.37 -6.58 26.85
CA LEU A 618 -2.56 -5.75 26.62
C LEU A 618 -3.84 -6.57 26.57
N ARG A 619 -3.81 -7.74 25.93
CA ARG A 619 -4.97 -8.64 25.85
C ARG A 619 -5.35 -9.24 27.20
N SER A 620 -4.37 -9.48 28.09
CA SER A 620 -4.63 -10.03 29.43
C SER A 620 -5.00 -8.97 30.48
N GLY A 621 -4.67 -7.70 30.24
CA GLY A 621 -4.74 -6.66 31.26
C GLY A 621 -5.74 -5.52 30.99
N LEU A 622 -6.28 -5.38 29.78
CA LEU A 622 -7.36 -4.43 29.48
C LEU A 622 -8.64 -5.20 29.17
N SER A 623 -9.67 -4.96 29.98
CA SER A 623 -10.97 -5.60 29.82
C SER A 623 -11.90 -4.75 28.96
N PHE A 624 -12.62 -5.35 28.01
CA PHE A 624 -13.73 -4.70 27.32
C PHE A 624 -15.02 -4.92 28.12
N SER A 625 -15.85 -3.90 28.25
CA SER A 625 -17.19 -4.07 28.84
C SER A 625 -18.12 -4.81 27.86
N PRO A 626 -19.21 -5.46 28.32
CA PRO A 626 -20.16 -6.14 27.44
C PRO A 626 -20.77 -5.22 26.35
N GLN A 627 -20.88 -3.93 26.65
CA GLN A 627 -21.33 -2.91 25.70
C GLN A 627 -20.26 -2.56 24.66
N GLU A 628 -18.98 -2.51 25.08
CA GLU A 628 -17.83 -2.30 24.19
C GLU A 628 -17.64 -3.50 23.24
N GLU A 629 -17.81 -4.73 23.72
CA GLU A 629 -17.74 -5.94 22.89
C GLU A 629 -18.86 -6.01 21.85
N GLY A 630 -20.08 -5.60 22.22
CA GLY A 630 -21.22 -5.54 21.29
C GLY A 630 -21.03 -4.52 20.17
N GLU A 631 -20.53 -3.33 20.47
CA GLU A 631 -20.21 -2.31 19.47
C GLU A 631 -18.97 -2.67 18.64
N LEU A 632 -17.98 -3.32 19.24
CA LEU A 632 -16.83 -3.86 18.52
C LEU A 632 -17.29 -4.91 17.49
N ALA A 633 -18.18 -5.83 17.86
CA ALA A 633 -18.72 -6.84 16.95
C ALA A 633 -19.52 -6.22 15.80
N LYS A 634 -20.35 -5.20 16.07
CA LYS A 634 -21.06 -4.45 15.02
C LYS A 634 -20.11 -3.70 14.10
N THR A 635 -19.09 -3.05 14.65
CA THR A 635 -18.08 -2.33 13.87
C THR A 635 -17.30 -3.30 12.98
N TYR A 636 -16.89 -4.46 13.50
CA TYR A 636 -16.27 -5.53 12.71
C TYR A 636 -17.21 -6.06 11.62
N ALA A 637 -18.49 -6.25 11.91
CA ALA A 637 -19.48 -6.70 10.92
C ALA A 637 -19.63 -5.68 9.77
N ASN A 638 -19.65 -4.38 10.08
CA ASN A 638 -19.72 -3.31 9.08
C ASN A 638 -18.43 -3.23 8.25
N ILE A 639 -17.25 -3.36 8.87
CA ILE A 639 -15.95 -3.40 8.17
C ILE A 639 -15.88 -4.61 7.23
N ILE A 640 -16.37 -5.77 7.66
CA ILE A 640 -16.43 -6.98 6.85
C ILE A 640 -17.39 -6.82 5.67
N ALA A 641 -18.51 -6.14 5.87
CA ALA A 641 -19.45 -5.82 4.80
C ALA A 641 -18.83 -4.86 3.75
N ASP A 642 -18.03 -3.88 4.18
CA ASP A 642 -17.32 -2.94 3.31
C ASP A 642 -16.15 -3.57 2.53
N LEU A 643 -15.56 -4.65 3.05
CA LEU A 643 -14.42 -5.34 2.43
C LEU A 643 -14.78 -6.20 1.21
N LYS A 644 -16.04 -6.18 0.72
CA LYS A 644 -16.52 -6.95 -0.44
C LYS A 644 -16.14 -8.45 -0.40
N LEU A 645 -16.06 -9.02 0.80
CA LEU A 645 -15.89 -10.47 0.94
C LEU A 645 -17.21 -11.13 0.53
N THR A 646 -17.15 -12.05 -0.43
CA THR A 646 -18.28 -12.86 -0.84
C THR A 646 -18.84 -13.58 0.42
N PRO A 647 -20.18 -13.69 0.60
CA PRO A 647 -20.77 -14.37 1.77
C PRO A 647 -20.20 -15.77 2.00
N GLN A 648 -19.78 -16.43 0.92
CA GLN A 648 -19.10 -17.73 0.95
C GLN A 648 -17.67 -17.67 1.53
N ASP A 649 -16.89 -16.61 1.26
CA ASP A 649 -15.51 -16.48 1.76
C ASP A 649 -15.47 -16.09 3.24
N LEU A 650 -16.44 -15.29 3.68
CA LEU A 650 -16.63 -14.97 5.09
C LEU A 650 -17.09 -16.21 5.87
N LYS A 651 -18.06 -16.94 5.33
CA LYS A 651 -18.52 -18.22 5.89
C LYS A 651 -17.38 -19.23 5.94
N ASN A 652 -16.61 -19.40 4.87
CA ASN A 652 -15.44 -20.29 4.85
C ASN A 652 -14.35 -19.88 5.86
N LYS A 653 -14.10 -18.58 6.08
CA LYS A 653 -13.12 -18.12 7.10
C LYS A 653 -13.65 -18.26 8.52
N ILE A 654 -14.90 -17.88 8.78
CA ILE A 654 -15.53 -18.02 10.10
C ILE A 654 -15.66 -19.49 10.46
N ASP A 655 -16.13 -20.32 9.52
CA ASP A 655 -16.23 -21.77 9.67
C ASP A 655 -14.82 -22.37 9.88
N TYR A 656 -13.78 -21.94 9.15
CA TYR A 656 -12.40 -22.40 9.38
C TYR A 656 -11.85 -22.03 10.78
N TYR A 657 -12.11 -20.82 11.28
CA TYR A 657 -11.65 -20.40 12.60
C TYR A 657 -12.46 -21.03 13.74
N GLN A 658 -13.78 -21.17 13.58
CA GLN A 658 -14.63 -21.90 14.51
C GLN A 658 -14.29 -23.38 14.52
N GLU A 659 -14.15 -24.03 13.36
CA GLU A 659 -13.72 -25.43 13.22
C GLU A 659 -12.35 -25.64 13.83
N ARG A 660 -11.37 -24.75 13.62
CA ARG A 660 -10.03 -24.88 14.21
C ARG A 660 -10.02 -24.69 15.73
N GLN A 661 -10.84 -23.79 16.26
CA GLN A 661 -10.96 -23.57 17.70
C GLN A 661 -11.70 -24.74 18.37
N ILE A 662 -12.71 -25.30 17.69
CA ILE A 662 -13.35 -26.57 18.07
C ILE A 662 -12.35 -27.72 17.97
N LEU A 663 -11.51 -27.82 16.93
CA LEU A 663 -10.51 -28.87 16.73
C LEU A 663 -9.39 -28.83 17.78
N LEU A 664 -8.92 -27.64 18.18
CA LEU A 664 -7.88 -27.48 19.20
C LEU A 664 -8.42 -27.79 20.61
N THR A 665 -9.67 -27.39 20.89
CA THR A 665 -10.33 -27.73 22.16
C THR A 665 -10.68 -29.22 22.21
N LYS A 666 -11.05 -29.80 21.06
CA LYS A 666 -11.30 -31.23 20.89
C LYS A 666 -10.02 -32.07 20.99
N GLN A 667 -8.88 -31.65 20.44
CA GLN A 667 -7.60 -32.37 20.58
C GLN A 667 -7.05 -32.36 22.01
N ALA A 668 -7.27 -31.28 22.76
CA ALA A 668 -6.93 -31.22 24.18
C ALA A 668 -7.82 -32.16 25.02
N SER A 669 -9.12 -32.25 24.69
CA SER A 669 -10.07 -33.19 25.29
C SER A 669 -9.78 -34.66 24.89
N GLU A 670 -9.47 -34.93 23.62
CA GLU A 670 -9.24 -36.28 23.06
C GLU A 670 -8.01 -36.98 23.68
N LEU A 671 -7.01 -36.22 24.16
CA LEU A 671 -5.84 -36.79 24.84
C LEU A 671 -6.16 -37.24 26.27
N GLU A 672 -7.05 -36.52 26.96
CA GLU A 672 -7.57 -36.90 28.29
C GLU A 672 -8.66 -37.97 28.22
N GLU A 673 -9.29 -38.14 27.05
CA GLU A 673 -10.33 -39.14 26.78
C GLU A 673 -9.73 -40.48 26.36
N LYS A 674 -8.66 -40.51 25.55
CA LYS A 674 -7.94 -41.75 25.13
C LYS A 674 -7.44 -42.62 26.28
N VAL A 675 -7.11 -42.02 27.43
CA VAL A 675 -6.69 -42.75 28.65
C VAL A 675 -7.90 -43.39 29.36
N ARG A 676 -9.10 -42.84 29.18
CA ARG A 676 -10.37 -43.42 29.66
C ARG A 676 -10.97 -44.44 28.67
N GLU A 677 -10.72 -44.26 27.38
CA GLU A 677 -11.30 -45.03 26.27
C GLU A 677 -10.81 -46.49 26.22
N LEU A 678 -9.54 -46.76 26.57
CA LEU A 678 -8.98 -48.13 26.60
C LEU A 678 -9.70 -49.05 27.61
N ASN A 679 -10.33 -48.47 28.64
CA ASN A 679 -11.12 -49.21 29.63
C ASN A 679 -12.58 -49.40 29.21
N ARG A 680 -13.05 -48.68 28.17
CA ARG A 680 -14.43 -48.72 27.66
C ARG A 680 -14.57 -49.68 26.46
N GLU A 681 -13.49 -49.90 25.73
CA GLU A 681 -13.40 -50.71 24.50
C GLU A 681 -13.84 -52.20 24.67
N ILE A 682 -13.75 -52.74 25.89
CA ILE A 682 -14.19 -54.12 26.20
C ILE A 682 -15.72 -54.25 26.27
N GLU A 683 -16.43 -53.17 26.64
CA GLU A 683 -17.89 -53.18 26.80
C GLU A 683 -18.63 -52.83 25.49
N GLU A 684 -18.02 -52.01 24.63
CA GLU A 684 -18.60 -51.51 23.38
C GLU A 684 -18.76 -52.60 22.29
N ARG A 685 -17.95 -53.65 22.33
CA ARG A 685 -18.02 -54.74 21.33
C ARG A 685 -19.36 -55.50 21.38
N ARG A 686 -20.05 -55.47 22.52
CA ARG A 686 -21.35 -56.11 22.72
C ARG A 686 -22.54 -55.25 22.22
N GLN A 687 -22.35 -53.94 22.09
CA GLN A 687 -23.38 -53.00 21.61
C GLN A 687 -23.33 -52.78 20.08
N ALA A 688 -22.20 -53.10 19.44
CA ALA A 688 -21.99 -52.89 18.01
C ALA A 688 -22.88 -53.74 17.08
N GLU A 689 -23.28 -54.95 17.51
CA GLU A 689 -24.16 -55.82 16.71
C GLU A 689 -25.63 -55.35 16.70
N GLU A 690 -26.08 -54.71 17.78
CA GLU A 690 -27.45 -54.21 17.90
C GLU A 690 -27.61 -52.84 17.20
N ALA A 691 -26.56 -52.03 17.19
CA ALA A 691 -26.48 -50.74 16.48
C ALA A 691 -26.45 -50.88 14.94
N LEU A 692 -25.95 -52.00 14.40
CA LEU A 692 -25.88 -52.24 12.96
C LEU A 692 -27.29 -52.30 12.34
N ARG A 693 -28.25 -52.92 13.05
CA ARG A 693 -29.64 -53.06 12.60
C ARG A 693 -30.45 -51.75 12.67
N GLU A 694 -30.04 -50.82 13.55
CA GLU A 694 -30.65 -49.49 13.68
C GLU A 694 -30.04 -48.47 12.68
N SER A 695 -28.78 -48.67 12.30
CA SER A 695 -28.05 -47.84 11.30
C SER A 695 -28.63 -47.98 9.88
N GLU A 696 -29.00 -49.20 9.46
CA GLU A 696 -29.57 -49.45 8.13
C GLU A 696 -30.95 -48.77 7.94
N GLY A 697 -31.78 -48.71 8.99
CA GLY A 697 -33.06 -47.99 8.97
C GLY A 697 -32.93 -46.46 8.96
N LYS A 698 -31.90 -45.92 9.64
CA LYS A 698 -31.58 -44.49 9.64
C LYS A 698 -31.05 -44.02 8.29
N TYR A 699 -30.28 -44.85 7.59
CA TYR A 699 -29.74 -44.54 6.26
C TYR A 699 -30.84 -44.33 5.21
N HIS A 700 -31.86 -45.21 5.15
CA HIS A 700 -33.00 -45.03 4.23
C HIS A 700 -33.80 -43.75 4.53
N THR A 701 -34.06 -43.48 5.81
CA THR A 701 -34.84 -42.30 6.22
C THR A 701 -34.11 -40.98 5.88
N LEU A 702 -32.78 -40.93 5.99
CA LEU A 702 -32.00 -39.73 5.68
C LEU A 702 -31.89 -39.49 4.18
N VAL A 703 -31.68 -40.54 3.37
CA VAL A 703 -31.52 -40.41 1.91
C VAL A 703 -32.83 -40.04 1.21
N ASP A 704 -33.98 -40.48 1.73
CA ASP A 704 -35.28 -40.22 1.10
C ASP A 704 -35.86 -38.82 1.42
N ASN A 705 -35.43 -38.19 2.51
CA ASN A 705 -35.96 -36.90 2.99
C ASN A 705 -35.08 -35.68 2.64
N ILE A 706 -33.91 -35.87 2.03
CA ILE A 706 -33.06 -34.77 1.59
C ILE A 706 -33.53 -34.19 0.25
N ASN A 707 -33.55 -32.87 0.13
CA ASN A 707 -33.93 -32.15 -1.10
C ASN A 707 -32.85 -32.16 -2.20
N ILE A 708 -31.80 -32.99 -2.04
CA ILE A 708 -30.72 -33.17 -2.99
C ILE A 708 -30.95 -34.52 -3.68
N GLY A 709 -30.87 -34.53 -5.02
CA GLY A 709 -30.97 -35.77 -5.79
C GLY A 709 -29.78 -36.65 -5.52
N VAL A 710 -29.99 -37.86 -4.98
CA VAL A 710 -28.95 -38.87 -4.79
C VAL A 710 -29.19 -39.98 -5.77
N TYR A 711 -28.16 -40.36 -6.52
CA TYR A 711 -28.26 -41.39 -7.54
C TYR A 711 -27.04 -42.29 -7.60
N ARG A 712 -27.26 -43.51 -8.08
CA ARG A 712 -26.23 -44.45 -8.52
C ARG A 712 -26.53 -44.87 -9.94
N ASN A 713 -25.55 -44.84 -10.84
CA ASN A 713 -25.74 -45.23 -12.25
C ASN A 713 -24.55 -46.02 -12.82
N SER A 714 -24.76 -46.69 -13.95
CA SER A 714 -23.71 -47.44 -14.67
C SER A 714 -22.74 -46.53 -15.42
N GLY A 715 -21.54 -47.03 -15.71
CA GLY A 715 -20.69 -46.48 -16.77
C GLY A 715 -21.30 -46.70 -18.17
N GLY A 716 -20.84 -45.94 -19.18
CA GLY A 716 -21.31 -46.05 -20.57
C GLY A 716 -22.62 -45.28 -20.86
N PRO A 717 -23.56 -45.80 -21.69
CA PRO A 717 -24.79 -45.09 -22.07
C PRO A 717 -25.73 -44.76 -20.88
N GLY A 718 -25.42 -45.30 -19.69
CA GLY A 718 -25.86 -44.81 -18.40
C GLY A 718 -27.30 -45.17 -18.07
N HIS A 719 -27.48 -46.16 -17.18
CA HIS A 719 -28.78 -46.45 -16.55
C HIS A 719 -28.67 -46.19 -15.06
N PHE A 720 -29.73 -45.63 -14.46
CA PHE A 720 -29.81 -45.41 -13.02
C PHE A 720 -30.15 -46.73 -12.32
N PHE A 721 -29.35 -47.10 -11.32
CA PHE A 721 -29.58 -48.23 -10.42
C PHE A 721 -30.35 -47.83 -9.17
N GLN A 722 -30.15 -46.59 -8.73
CA GLN A 722 -30.81 -46.04 -7.56
C GLN A 722 -31.00 -44.53 -7.76
N ALA A 723 -32.14 -44.02 -7.34
CA ALA A 723 -32.46 -42.60 -7.31
C ALA A 723 -33.38 -42.35 -6.11
N ASN A 724 -33.12 -41.29 -5.34
CA ASN A 724 -34.02 -40.89 -4.26
C ASN A 724 -35.21 -40.04 -4.79
N PRO A 725 -36.26 -39.79 -3.98
CA PRO A 725 -37.42 -38.98 -4.38
C PRO A 725 -37.09 -37.57 -4.89
N ALA A 726 -36.09 -36.91 -4.30
CA ALA A 726 -35.65 -35.59 -4.75
C ALA A 726 -35.10 -35.62 -6.20
N MET A 727 -34.41 -36.70 -6.58
CA MET A 727 -33.90 -36.90 -7.93
C MET A 727 -35.02 -36.90 -8.98
N ALA A 728 -36.13 -37.59 -8.69
CA ALA A 728 -37.31 -37.61 -9.55
C ALA A 728 -37.96 -36.22 -9.67
N LYS A 729 -38.09 -35.52 -8.53
CA LYS A 729 -38.70 -34.19 -8.46
C LYS A 729 -37.92 -33.12 -9.25
N ILE A 730 -36.59 -33.11 -9.18
CA ILE A 730 -35.73 -32.17 -9.93
C ILE A 730 -35.98 -32.25 -11.44
N PHE A 731 -36.21 -33.46 -11.95
CA PHE A 731 -36.42 -33.71 -13.38
C PHE A 731 -37.90 -33.76 -13.82
N GLY A 732 -38.84 -33.60 -12.88
CA GLY A 732 -40.28 -33.55 -13.16
C GLY A 732 -40.94 -34.93 -13.32
N TYR A 733 -40.47 -35.94 -12.59
CA TYR A 733 -41.06 -37.28 -12.53
C TYR A 733 -41.79 -37.51 -11.19
N ASP A 734 -42.89 -38.26 -11.22
CA ASP A 734 -43.75 -38.47 -10.05
C ASP A 734 -43.19 -39.52 -9.07
N THR A 735 -42.39 -40.47 -9.56
CA THR A 735 -41.74 -41.51 -8.73
C THR A 735 -40.29 -41.76 -9.17
N PRO A 736 -39.39 -42.16 -8.24
CA PRO A 736 -38.05 -42.61 -8.57
C PRO A 736 -38.02 -43.77 -9.56
N ASP A 737 -38.98 -44.69 -9.47
CA ASP A 737 -39.07 -45.86 -10.36
C ASP A 737 -39.35 -45.47 -11.81
N GLU A 738 -40.11 -44.41 -12.05
CA GLU A 738 -40.29 -43.85 -13.40
C GLU A 738 -39.03 -43.15 -13.91
N PHE A 739 -38.36 -42.38 -13.05
CA PHE A 739 -37.10 -41.73 -13.39
C PHE A 739 -35.98 -42.75 -13.70
N MET A 740 -35.90 -43.87 -12.98
CA MET A 740 -34.86 -44.88 -13.22
C MET A 740 -34.99 -45.61 -14.56
N LYS A 741 -36.13 -45.49 -15.26
CA LYS A 741 -36.36 -46.08 -16.58
C LYS A 741 -35.74 -45.29 -17.73
N ILE A 742 -35.41 -44.01 -17.54
CA ILE A 742 -34.75 -43.18 -18.56
C ILE A 742 -33.24 -43.38 -18.55
N THR A 743 -32.59 -43.11 -19.68
CA THR A 743 -31.13 -43.14 -19.73
C THR A 743 -30.54 -41.85 -19.17
N VAL A 744 -29.36 -41.94 -18.55
CA VAL A 744 -28.66 -40.77 -17.97
C VAL A 744 -28.38 -39.72 -19.05
N MET A 745 -28.20 -40.13 -20.30
CA MET A 745 -27.94 -39.23 -21.42
C MET A 745 -29.13 -38.31 -21.75
N GLU A 746 -30.35 -38.73 -21.45
CA GLU A 746 -31.58 -37.94 -21.71
C GLU A 746 -31.70 -36.71 -20.80
N THR A 747 -31.00 -36.73 -19.66
CA THR A 747 -31.00 -35.65 -18.65
C THR A 747 -30.14 -34.45 -19.05
N TYR A 748 -29.18 -34.62 -19.96
CA TYR A 748 -28.24 -33.56 -20.37
C TYR A 748 -28.82 -32.74 -21.52
N GLN A 749 -28.65 -31.42 -21.47
CA GLN A 749 -29.06 -30.55 -22.57
C GLN A 749 -28.11 -30.70 -23.78
N ASN A 750 -26.81 -30.81 -23.53
CA ASN A 750 -25.79 -31.10 -24.52
C ASN A 750 -25.12 -32.46 -24.26
N ARG A 751 -25.03 -33.29 -25.31
CA ARG A 751 -24.43 -34.62 -25.24
C ARG A 751 -22.92 -34.57 -24.97
N ASP A 752 -22.23 -33.53 -25.42
CA ASP A 752 -20.78 -33.39 -25.25
C ASP A 752 -20.39 -33.13 -23.78
N ASP A 753 -21.28 -32.52 -23.02
CA ASP A 753 -21.07 -32.25 -21.59
C ASP A 753 -20.99 -33.55 -20.79
N ARG A 754 -21.80 -34.56 -21.16
CA ARG A 754 -21.75 -35.89 -20.54
C ARG A 754 -20.44 -36.61 -20.84
N MET A 755 -19.96 -36.52 -22.08
CA MET A 755 -18.70 -37.15 -22.49
C MET A 755 -17.51 -36.54 -21.76
N THR A 756 -17.51 -35.20 -21.62
CA THR A 756 -16.49 -34.46 -20.87
C THR A 756 -16.53 -34.84 -19.38
N PHE A 757 -17.73 -34.94 -18.80
CA PHE A 757 -17.92 -35.36 -17.41
C PHE A 757 -17.40 -36.77 -17.14
N LEU A 758 -17.66 -37.73 -18.03
CA LEU A 758 -17.15 -39.10 -17.90
C LEU A 758 -15.63 -39.17 -18.07
N ALA A 759 -15.05 -38.37 -18.96
CA ALA A 759 -13.60 -38.30 -19.14
C ALA A 759 -12.88 -37.73 -17.91
N ASP A 760 -13.44 -36.67 -17.31
CA ASP A 760 -12.94 -36.12 -16.06
C ASP A 760 -13.02 -37.17 -14.93
N LEU A 761 -14.16 -37.85 -14.80
CA LEU A 761 -14.37 -38.88 -13.78
C LEU A 761 -13.44 -40.09 -13.92
N LEU A 762 -13.14 -40.53 -15.14
CA LEU A 762 -12.15 -41.60 -15.41
C LEU A 762 -10.73 -41.18 -15.03
N ARG A 763 -10.40 -39.89 -15.17
CA ARG A 763 -9.05 -39.35 -14.89
C ARG A 763 -8.81 -39.11 -13.40
N THR A 764 -9.80 -38.56 -12.69
CA THR A 764 -9.62 -38.10 -11.29
C THR A 764 -10.28 -39.00 -10.27
N GLY A 765 -11.16 -39.92 -10.68
CA GLY A 765 -11.96 -40.78 -9.79
C GLY A 765 -13.12 -40.08 -9.12
N PHE A 766 -13.15 -38.75 -9.11
CA PHE A 766 -14.25 -37.93 -8.59
C PHE A 766 -14.39 -36.62 -9.36
N VAL A 767 -15.61 -36.09 -9.41
CA VAL A 767 -15.97 -34.76 -9.90
C VAL A 767 -16.76 -34.09 -8.79
N LYS A 768 -16.43 -32.84 -8.48
CA LYS A 768 -17.09 -32.09 -7.40
C LYS A 768 -17.64 -30.77 -7.93
N ASP A 769 -18.87 -30.46 -7.55
CA ASP A 769 -19.59 -29.20 -7.76
C ASP A 769 -19.58 -28.72 -9.22
N ARG A 770 -19.71 -29.66 -10.17
CA ARG A 770 -19.70 -29.34 -11.60
C ARG A 770 -21.07 -28.83 -12.02
N GLU A 771 -21.14 -27.56 -12.38
CA GLU A 771 -22.35 -26.95 -12.91
C GLU A 771 -22.59 -27.39 -14.36
N LEU A 772 -23.77 -27.92 -14.64
CA LEU A 772 -24.15 -28.48 -15.93
C LEU A 772 -25.57 -28.05 -16.30
N ALA A 773 -25.77 -27.77 -17.58
CA ALA A 773 -27.09 -27.49 -18.14
C ALA A 773 -27.80 -28.81 -18.44
N MET A 774 -28.90 -29.03 -17.73
CA MET A 774 -29.72 -30.23 -17.79
C MET A 774 -31.11 -29.91 -18.33
N ARG A 775 -31.88 -30.94 -18.66
CA ARG A 775 -33.22 -30.79 -19.24
C ARG A 775 -34.23 -31.64 -18.48
N ARG A 776 -35.35 -31.03 -18.09
CA ARG A 776 -36.50 -31.72 -17.47
C ARG A 776 -37.32 -32.51 -18.49
N LYS A 777 -38.25 -33.34 -18.01
CA LYS A 777 -39.20 -34.13 -18.83
C LYS A 777 -40.01 -33.27 -19.81
N ASP A 778 -40.34 -32.04 -19.45
CA ASP A 778 -41.09 -31.07 -20.27
C ASP A 778 -40.22 -30.27 -21.27
N GLY A 779 -38.91 -30.52 -21.28
CA GLY A 779 -37.95 -29.81 -22.14
C GLY A 779 -37.40 -28.52 -21.55
N THR A 780 -37.82 -28.12 -20.34
CA THR A 780 -37.29 -26.90 -19.69
C THR A 780 -35.82 -27.07 -19.31
N PRO A 781 -34.95 -26.10 -19.65
CA PRO A 781 -33.55 -26.13 -19.25
C PRO A 781 -33.41 -25.74 -17.78
N ILE A 782 -32.62 -26.50 -17.04
CA ILE A 782 -32.29 -26.25 -15.64
C ILE A 782 -30.78 -26.30 -15.43
N TRP A 783 -30.29 -25.57 -14.43
CA TRP A 783 -28.89 -25.63 -14.02
C TRP A 783 -28.76 -26.55 -12.82
N CYS A 784 -27.91 -27.57 -12.93
CA CYS A 784 -27.64 -28.50 -11.85
C CYS A 784 -26.18 -28.46 -11.45
N SER A 785 -25.89 -28.43 -10.14
CA SER A 785 -24.57 -28.73 -9.60
C SER A 785 -24.45 -30.23 -9.35
N VAL A 786 -23.44 -30.87 -9.93
CA VAL A 786 -23.26 -32.33 -9.89
C VAL A 786 -21.92 -32.69 -9.27
N SER A 787 -21.97 -33.48 -8.20
CA SER A 787 -20.79 -34.11 -7.58
C SER A 787 -20.92 -35.63 -7.71
N ALA A 788 -19.92 -36.30 -8.27
CA ALA A 788 -19.96 -37.75 -8.45
C ALA A 788 -18.59 -38.41 -8.25
N THR A 789 -18.59 -39.65 -7.78
CA THR A 789 -17.42 -40.49 -7.57
C THR A 789 -17.58 -41.80 -8.34
N ALA A 790 -16.53 -42.24 -9.02
CA ALA A 790 -16.52 -43.52 -9.72
C ALA A 790 -15.92 -44.62 -8.85
N THR A 791 -16.59 -45.78 -8.82
CA THR A 791 -16.01 -47.02 -8.33
C THR A 791 -15.57 -47.85 -9.52
N PHE A 792 -14.31 -48.29 -9.54
CA PHE A 792 -13.73 -49.07 -10.63
C PHE A 792 -13.78 -50.57 -10.35
N ASN A 793 -13.86 -51.39 -11.40
CA ASN A 793 -13.67 -52.85 -11.30
C ASN A 793 -12.19 -53.24 -11.46
N GLU A 794 -11.86 -54.52 -11.24
CA GLU A 794 -10.49 -55.06 -11.35
C GLU A 794 -9.84 -54.86 -12.74
N GLN A 795 -10.64 -54.54 -13.76
CA GLN A 795 -10.21 -54.29 -15.14
C GLN A 795 -10.02 -52.79 -15.44
N GLY A 796 -10.15 -51.91 -14.44
CA GLY A 796 -9.96 -50.46 -14.57
C GLY A 796 -11.12 -49.71 -15.23
N SER A 797 -12.27 -50.37 -15.44
CA SER A 797 -13.49 -49.74 -15.98
C SER A 797 -14.48 -49.39 -14.86
N ILE A 798 -15.34 -48.38 -15.08
CA ILE A 798 -16.28 -47.91 -14.06
C ILE A 798 -17.36 -48.97 -13.81
N LYS A 799 -17.41 -49.48 -12.58
CA LYS A 799 -18.41 -50.42 -12.08
C LYS A 799 -19.74 -49.72 -11.77
N TRP A 800 -19.69 -48.59 -11.08
CA TRP A 800 -20.81 -47.68 -10.86
C TRP A 800 -20.32 -46.27 -10.52
N ILE A 801 -21.18 -45.29 -10.73
CA ILE A 801 -20.98 -43.88 -10.40
C ILE A 801 -22.00 -43.54 -9.32
N ASP A 802 -21.52 -43.04 -8.20
CA ASP A 802 -22.34 -42.50 -7.11
C ASP A 802 -22.31 -40.98 -7.20
N GLY A 803 -23.47 -40.34 -7.23
CA GLY A 803 -23.53 -38.89 -7.39
C GLY A 803 -24.67 -38.23 -6.62
N VAL A 804 -24.46 -36.96 -6.35
CA VAL A 804 -25.44 -36.04 -5.79
C VAL A 804 -25.67 -34.87 -6.75
N MET A 805 -26.90 -34.39 -6.82
CA MET A 805 -27.33 -33.32 -7.72
C MET A 805 -28.24 -32.31 -7.03
N GLU A 806 -27.92 -31.03 -7.20
CA GLU A 806 -28.69 -29.90 -6.67
C GLU A 806 -29.15 -28.99 -7.81
N ASP A 807 -30.43 -28.60 -7.84
CA ASP A 807 -30.97 -27.59 -8.77
C ASP A 807 -30.57 -26.19 -8.29
N ILE A 808 -29.74 -25.50 -9.06
CA ILE A 808 -29.18 -24.17 -8.75
C ILE A 808 -29.76 -23.07 -9.64
N THR A 809 -30.88 -23.33 -10.32
CA THR A 809 -31.46 -22.41 -11.31
C THR A 809 -31.84 -21.05 -10.69
N ASP A 810 -32.50 -21.05 -9.52
CA ASP A 810 -32.89 -19.81 -8.84
C ASP A 810 -31.68 -19.03 -8.31
N ARG A 811 -30.66 -19.75 -7.85
CA ARG A 811 -29.39 -19.16 -7.40
C ARG A 811 -28.69 -18.41 -8.53
N LYS A 812 -28.61 -18.99 -9.73
CA LYS A 812 -28.01 -18.33 -10.91
C LYS A 812 -28.77 -17.07 -11.33
N LYS A 813 -30.11 -17.08 -11.29
CA LYS A 813 -30.94 -15.90 -11.60
C LYS A 813 -30.74 -14.77 -10.59
N LEU A 814 -30.71 -15.11 -9.30
CA LEU A 814 -30.48 -14.15 -8.21
C LEU A 814 -29.04 -13.60 -8.21
N GLU A 815 -28.04 -14.43 -8.51
CA GLU A 815 -26.63 -13.99 -8.62
C GLU A 815 -26.45 -12.95 -9.75
N GLU A 816 -27.09 -13.12 -10.91
CA GLU A 816 -27.00 -12.13 -11.99
C GLU A 816 -27.74 -10.82 -11.67
N GLN A 817 -28.92 -10.91 -11.02
CA GLN A 817 -29.64 -9.73 -10.53
C GLN A 817 -28.85 -8.97 -9.45
N LEU A 818 -28.23 -9.69 -8.52
CA LEU A 818 -27.38 -9.11 -7.47
C LEU A 818 -26.13 -8.47 -8.09
N ARG A 819 -25.51 -9.11 -9.08
CA ARG A 819 -24.33 -8.58 -9.78
C ARG A 819 -24.64 -7.28 -10.53
N GLN A 820 -25.83 -7.15 -11.13
CA GLN A 820 -26.29 -5.89 -11.73
C GLN A 820 -26.58 -4.81 -10.67
N ALA A 821 -27.23 -5.17 -9.56
CA ALA A 821 -27.52 -4.23 -8.47
C ALA A 821 -26.23 -3.71 -7.80
N GLN A 822 -25.26 -4.58 -7.53
CA GLN A 822 -23.97 -4.22 -6.92
C GLN A 822 -23.09 -3.37 -7.85
N LYS A 823 -23.12 -3.64 -9.16
CA LYS A 823 -22.46 -2.76 -10.14
C LYS A 823 -23.07 -1.35 -10.11
N MET A 824 -24.40 -1.25 -9.98
CA MET A 824 -25.11 0.03 -9.94
C MET A 824 -24.81 0.83 -8.66
N GLU A 825 -24.74 0.16 -7.51
CA GLU A 825 -24.44 0.77 -6.21
C GLU A 825 -22.99 1.29 -6.13
N ALA A 826 -22.02 0.52 -6.65
CA ALA A 826 -20.62 0.90 -6.67
C ALA A 826 -20.35 2.14 -7.55
N ILE A 827 -21.06 2.27 -8.68
CA ILE A 827 -20.93 3.43 -9.58
C ILE A 827 -21.62 4.67 -8.98
N GLY A 828 -22.75 4.50 -8.27
CA GLY A 828 -23.46 5.61 -7.62
C GLY A 828 -22.68 6.27 -6.48
N THR A 829 -21.94 5.49 -5.68
CA THR A 829 -21.12 6.05 -4.60
C THR A 829 -19.95 6.89 -5.12
N LEU A 830 -19.32 6.45 -6.23
CA LEU A 830 -18.27 7.18 -6.94
C LEU A 830 -18.80 8.47 -7.61
N ALA A 831 -19.95 8.39 -8.29
CA ALA A 831 -20.56 9.52 -8.97
C ALA A 831 -20.94 10.66 -8.02
N GLY A 832 -21.39 10.36 -6.80
CA GLY A 832 -21.77 11.37 -5.81
C GLY A 832 -20.61 12.22 -5.28
N GLY A 833 -19.44 11.62 -5.04
CA GLY A 833 -18.25 12.34 -4.59
C GLY A 833 -17.64 13.20 -5.70
N ILE A 834 -17.54 12.65 -6.92
CA ILE A 834 -17.01 13.38 -8.08
C ILE A 834 -17.91 14.57 -8.43
N ALA A 835 -19.24 14.39 -8.40
CA ALA A 835 -20.17 15.45 -8.73
C ALA A 835 -20.13 16.63 -7.74
N HIS A 836 -19.87 16.35 -6.45
CA HIS A 836 -19.68 17.40 -5.45
C HIS A 836 -18.49 18.32 -5.79
N ASP A 837 -17.34 17.73 -6.13
CA ASP A 837 -16.14 18.49 -6.46
C ASP A 837 -16.27 19.26 -7.78
N PHE A 838 -16.94 18.67 -8.78
CA PHE A 838 -17.26 19.34 -10.04
C PHE A 838 -18.21 20.52 -9.84
N ASN A 839 -19.23 20.39 -8.98
CA ASN A 839 -20.18 21.48 -8.71
C ASN A 839 -19.48 22.68 -8.05
N ASN A 840 -18.47 22.47 -7.21
CA ASN A 840 -17.69 23.56 -6.61
C ASN A 840 -16.90 24.35 -7.66
N ILE A 841 -16.25 23.66 -8.61
CA ILE A 841 -15.53 24.30 -9.73
C ILE A 841 -16.50 25.08 -10.62
N LEU A 842 -17.66 24.49 -10.93
CA LEU A 842 -18.68 25.12 -11.76
C LEU A 842 -19.31 26.35 -11.10
N THR A 843 -19.43 26.35 -9.77
CA THR A 843 -19.89 27.50 -8.99
C THR A 843 -18.95 28.69 -9.18
N ALA A 844 -17.64 28.48 -9.04
CA ALA A 844 -16.64 29.51 -9.23
C ALA A 844 -16.63 30.02 -10.67
N LEU A 845 -16.65 29.12 -11.66
CA LEU A 845 -16.66 29.46 -13.09
C LEU A 845 -17.88 30.31 -13.48
N LEU A 846 -19.08 29.87 -13.12
CA LEU A 846 -20.32 30.62 -13.39
C LEU A 846 -20.34 31.95 -12.63
N GLY A 847 -19.90 31.97 -11.37
CA GLY A 847 -19.84 33.17 -10.54
C GLY A 847 -18.92 34.25 -11.11
N TYR A 848 -17.66 33.90 -11.39
CA TYR A 848 -16.68 34.85 -11.95
C TYR A 848 -17.03 35.28 -13.38
N SER A 849 -17.60 34.39 -14.19
CA SER A 849 -18.06 34.75 -15.54
C SER A 849 -19.21 35.77 -15.50
N ASN A 850 -20.15 35.61 -14.57
CA ASN A 850 -21.21 36.60 -14.35
C ASN A 850 -20.67 37.93 -13.81
N LEU A 851 -19.68 37.91 -12.90
CA LEU A 851 -19.02 39.14 -12.42
C LEU A 851 -18.23 39.85 -13.53
N LEU A 852 -17.56 39.10 -14.40
CA LEU A 852 -16.90 39.61 -15.60
C LEU A 852 -17.93 40.27 -16.51
N LYS A 853 -19.08 39.63 -16.76
CA LYS A 853 -20.17 40.20 -17.57
C LYS A 853 -20.71 41.52 -17.02
N LEU A 854 -20.73 41.69 -15.70
CA LEU A 854 -21.15 42.94 -15.05
C LEU A 854 -20.10 44.06 -15.12
N LYS A 855 -18.81 43.73 -15.26
CA LYS A 855 -17.70 44.70 -15.28
C LYS A 855 -17.21 45.05 -16.67
N ILE A 856 -17.33 44.11 -17.61
CA ILE A 856 -17.11 44.33 -19.03
C ILE A 856 -18.29 45.19 -19.49
N GLY A 857 -18.04 46.47 -19.78
CA GLY A 857 -19.05 47.37 -20.34
C GLY A 857 -19.52 46.94 -21.74
N ASN A 858 -19.81 47.88 -22.63
CA ASN A 858 -20.32 47.58 -23.99
C ASN A 858 -19.29 47.01 -24.98
N ASP A 859 -18.25 46.30 -24.51
CA ASP A 859 -17.31 45.62 -25.42
C ASP A 859 -17.93 44.33 -25.95
N GLN A 860 -18.37 44.36 -27.21
CA GLN A 860 -19.07 43.27 -27.86
C GLN A 860 -18.24 41.98 -27.96
N VAL A 861 -16.92 42.09 -28.07
CA VAL A 861 -16.02 40.94 -28.26
C VAL A 861 -15.80 40.22 -26.94
N LEU A 862 -15.54 40.97 -25.86
CA LEU A 862 -15.40 40.41 -24.52
C LEU A 862 -16.72 39.81 -24.01
N ASN A 863 -17.86 40.45 -24.31
CA ASN A 863 -19.17 39.88 -23.98
C ASN A 863 -19.42 38.53 -24.66
N ASN A 864 -19.07 38.40 -25.95
CA ASN A 864 -19.18 37.12 -26.66
C ASN A 864 -18.29 36.01 -26.05
N TYR A 865 -17.08 36.34 -25.60
CA TYR A 865 -16.22 35.35 -24.93
C TYR A 865 -16.79 34.91 -23.57
N VAL A 866 -17.30 35.85 -22.79
CA VAL A 866 -17.95 35.54 -21.51
C VAL A 866 -19.22 34.71 -21.72
N ASP A 867 -20.00 35.00 -22.75
CA ASP A 867 -21.19 34.21 -23.11
C ASP A 867 -20.83 32.76 -23.47
N GLN A 868 -19.72 32.54 -24.18
CA GLN A 868 -19.26 31.18 -24.49
C GLN A 868 -18.76 30.42 -23.24
N ILE A 869 -18.11 31.11 -22.31
CA ILE A 869 -17.70 30.50 -21.03
C ILE A 869 -18.94 30.13 -20.20
N LEU A 870 -19.96 30.99 -20.15
CA LEU A 870 -21.24 30.70 -19.48
C LEU A 870 -21.94 29.49 -20.10
N ILE A 871 -22.11 29.45 -21.43
CA ILE A 871 -22.74 28.33 -22.14
C ILE A 871 -22.00 27.01 -21.88
N SER A 872 -20.67 27.02 -21.92
CA SER A 872 -19.86 25.83 -21.70
C SER A 872 -19.93 25.34 -20.25
N SER A 873 -19.96 26.27 -19.30
CA SER A 873 -20.09 25.97 -17.87
C SER A 873 -21.49 25.42 -17.54
N GLU A 874 -22.55 25.94 -18.16
CA GLU A 874 -23.92 25.41 -18.02
C GLU A 874 -24.03 23.98 -18.59
N LYS A 875 -23.41 23.71 -19.75
CA LYS A 875 -23.33 22.35 -20.31
C LYS A 875 -22.64 21.38 -19.36
N ALA A 876 -21.54 21.79 -18.74
CA ALA A 876 -20.83 20.98 -17.76
C ALA A 876 -21.66 20.75 -16.49
N ALA A 877 -22.40 21.75 -16.01
CA ALA A 877 -23.33 21.59 -14.88
C ALA A 877 -24.46 20.59 -15.17
N ASN A 878 -25.01 20.60 -16.38
CA ASN A 878 -26.03 19.64 -16.79
C ASN A 878 -25.48 18.21 -16.90
N LEU A 879 -24.22 18.04 -17.33
CA LEU A 879 -23.56 16.74 -17.33
C LEU A 879 -23.37 16.20 -15.90
N THR A 880 -22.95 17.05 -14.96
CA THR A 880 -22.81 16.68 -13.54
C THR A 880 -24.15 16.30 -12.92
N LYS A 881 -25.23 17.03 -13.22
CA LYS A 881 -26.60 16.67 -12.81
C LYS A 881 -27.04 15.33 -13.40
N SER A 882 -26.73 15.09 -14.68
CA SER A 882 -27.03 13.82 -15.36
C SER A 882 -26.31 12.63 -14.71
N LEU A 883 -25.07 12.83 -14.26
CA LEU A 883 -24.30 11.83 -13.50
C LEU A 883 -24.92 11.53 -12.12
N LEU A 884 -25.43 12.55 -11.43
CA LEU A 884 -26.11 12.41 -10.13
C LEU A 884 -27.47 11.70 -10.26
N ALA A 885 -28.23 12.01 -11.30
CA ALA A 885 -29.49 11.33 -11.62
C ALA A 885 -29.27 9.82 -11.88
N PHE A 886 -28.20 9.49 -12.63
CA PHE A 886 -27.80 8.10 -12.88
C PHE A 886 -27.46 7.33 -11.59
N SER A 887 -26.88 7.99 -10.58
CA SER A 887 -26.51 7.41 -9.29
C SER A 887 -27.71 7.04 -8.38
N ARG A 888 -28.97 7.28 -8.79
CA ARG A 888 -30.18 7.15 -7.93
C ARG A 888 -30.13 7.94 -6.61
N LYS A 889 -29.25 8.93 -6.49
CA LYS A 889 -29.12 9.78 -5.29
C LYS A 889 -29.94 11.08 -5.35
N GLN A 890 -30.59 11.35 -6.47
CA GLN A 890 -31.52 12.48 -6.57
C GLN A 890 -32.90 12.02 -6.07
N ILE A 891 -33.33 12.54 -4.92
CA ILE A 891 -34.71 12.36 -4.45
C ILE A 891 -35.61 13.09 -5.44
N ILE A 892 -36.55 12.36 -6.05
CA ILE A 892 -37.61 12.92 -6.89
C ILE A 892 -38.54 13.75 -6.02
N ASN A 893 -38.94 14.96 -6.47
CA ASN A 893 -40.01 15.74 -5.84
C ASN A 893 -41.22 15.75 -6.78
N PRO A 894 -41.96 14.63 -6.86
CA PRO A 894 -43.01 14.48 -7.84
C PRO A 894 -44.21 15.32 -7.42
N LYS A 895 -44.54 16.32 -8.25
CA LYS A 895 -45.71 17.19 -8.05
C LYS A 895 -46.74 16.88 -9.12
N PRO A 896 -48.03 17.12 -8.87
CA PRO A 896 -49.01 17.17 -9.95
C PRO A 896 -48.55 18.23 -10.96
N VAL A 897 -48.29 17.82 -12.20
CA VAL A 897 -47.85 18.69 -13.30
C VAL A 897 -48.56 18.28 -14.58
N ASP A 898 -48.89 19.26 -15.42
CA ASP A 898 -49.42 19.01 -16.76
C ASP A 898 -48.26 18.74 -17.73
N LEU A 899 -48.24 17.54 -18.31
CA LEU A 899 -47.21 17.13 -19.26
C LEU A 899 -47.19 18.05 -20.50
N ASN A 900 -48.34 18.55 -20.93
CA ASN A 900 -48.43 19.45 -22.08
C ASN A 900 -47.73 20.79 -21.83
N GLU A 901 -47.84 21.33 -20.62
CA GLU A 901 -47.19 22.60 -20.25
C GLU A 901 -45.66 22.47 -20.17
N ILE A 902 -45.16 21.32 -19.71
CA ILE A 902 -43.71 21.05 -19.68
C ILE A 902 -43.15 21.01 -21.11
N VAL A 903 -43.83 20.31 -22.03
CA VAL A 903 -43.38 20.22 -23.44
C VAL A 903 -43.37 21.59 -24.10
N LYS A 904 -44.41 22.42 -23.86
CA LYS A 904 -44.44 23.82 -24.36
C LYS A 904 -43.33 24.68 -23.77
N GLY A 905 -43.08 24.57 -22.47
CA GLY A 905 -42.09 25.39 -21.76
C GLY A 905 -40.67 25.20 -22.27
N ILE A 906 -40.30 23.97 -22.63
CA ILE A 906 -38.95 23.64 -23.10
C ILE A 906 -38.79 23.68 -24.63
N GLU A 907 -39.88 23.82 -25.39
CA GLU A 907 -39.91 23.73 -26.85
C GLU A 907 -38.82 24.57 -27.54
N LYS A 908 -38.70 25.84 -27.10
CA LYS A 908 -37.73 26.80 -27.65
C LYS A 908 -36.28 26.36 -27.42
N LEU A 909 -35.99 25.74 -26.27
CA LEU A 909 -34.68 25.20 -25.95
C LEU A 909 -34.37 23.98 -26.83
N LEU A 910 -35.34 23.08 -27.01
CA LEU A 910 -35.18 21.88 -27.85
C LEU A 910 -34.90 22.24 -29.30
N ARG A 911 -35.65 23.21 -29.87
CA ARG A 911 -35.39 23.74 -31.22
C ARG A 911 -33.95 24.24 -31.38
N ARG A 912 -33.41 24.92 -30.37
CA ARG A 912 -32.02 25.42 -30.38
C ARG A 912 -30.99 24.30 -30.24
N LEU A 913 -31.30 23.23 -29.50
CA LEU A 913 -30.39 22.09 -29.29
C LEU A 913 -30.26 21.19 -30.52
N ILE A 914 -31.37 20.99 -31.24
CA ILE A 914 -31.42 20.06 -32.38
C ILE A 914 -30.76 20.69 -33.63
N GLY A 915 -30.78 22.02 -33.76
CA GLY A 915 -30.21 22.76 -34.89
C GLY A 915 -31.26 23.18 -35.93
N GLU A 916 -30.89 24.08 -36.84
CA GLU A 916 -31.80 24.62 -37.87
C GLU A 916 -32.11 23.61 -39.00
N ASP A 917 -31.28 22.57 -39.15
CA ASP A 917 -31.37 21.60 -40.25
C ASP A 917 -32.45 20.51 -40.06
N ILE A 918 -33.07 20.44 -38.86
CA ILE A 918 -34.08 19.42 -38.51
C ILE A 918 -35.41 20.11 -38.21
N GLU A 919 -36.48 19.66 -38.87
CA GLU A 919 -37.82 20.14 -38.64
C GLU A 919 -38.36 19.60 -37.30
N PHE A 920 -38.61 20.50 -36.35
CA PHE A 920 -39.16 20.15 -35.03
C PHE A 920 -40.68 20.36 -34.98
N ARG A 921 -41.43 19.28 -34.77
CA ARG A 921 -42.90 19.25 -34.66
C ARG A 921 -43.34 18.87 -33.25
N THR A 922 -44.39 19.53 -32.77
CA THR A 922 -44.99 19.25 -31.46
C THR A 922 -46.50 19.09 -31.64
N ILE A 923 -47.03 17.95 -31.20
CA ILE A 923 -48.45 17.60 -31.29
C ILE A 923 -48.91 17.29 -29.86
N LEU A 924 -49.75 18.15 -29.27
CA LEU A 924 -50.18 17.98 -27.89
C LEU A 924 -51.65 17.55 -27.85
N ASP A 925 -52.00 16.69 -26.90
CA ASP A 925 -53.40 16.33 -26.62
C ASP A 925 -54.18 17.56 -26.14
N ASP A 926 -55.45 17.69 -26.54
CA ASP A 926 -56.33 18.79 -26.11
C ASP A 926 -56.72 18.68 -24.63
N ASN A 927 -56.64 17.48 -24.04
CA ASN A 927 -56.94 17.26 -22.64
C ASN A 927 -55.72 17.57 -21.74
N LYS A 928 -55.98 17.97 -20.49
CA LYS A 928 -54.92 18.12 -19.47
C LYS A 928 -54.38 16.75 -19.09
N LEU A 929 -53.08 16.55 -19.26
CA LEU A 929 -52.39 15.30 -18.94
C LEU A 929 -51.64 15.46 -17.60
N THR A 930 -52.40 15.48 -16.51
CA THR A 930 -51.84 15.66 -15.17
C THR A 930 -51.18 14.37 -14.69
N ILE A 931 -49.87 14.42 -14.51
CA ILE A 931 -49.04 13.32 -13.99
C ILE A 931 -48.38 13.73 -12.68
N LEU A 932 -48.08 12.77 -11.81
CA LEU A 932 -47.26 13.03 -10.62
C LEU A 932 -45.78 12.92 -11.01
N ALA A 933 -45.15 14.05 -11.36
CA ALA A 933 -43.79 14.05 -11.87
C ALA A 933 -42.94 15.24 -11.42
N ASP A 934 -41.62 15.04 -11.44
CA ASP A 934 -40.65 16.12 -11.29
C ASP A 934 -40.40 16.75 -12.67
N SER A 935 -40.88 17.99 -12.86
CA SER A 935 -40.74 18.74 -14.11
C SER A 935 -39.32 18.75 -14.67
N VAL A 936 -38.29 18.88 -13.82
CA VAL A 936 -36.88 18.95 -14.25
C VAL A 936 -36.43 17.60 -14.83
N GLN A 937 -36.91 16.50 -14.28
CA GLN A 937 -36.58 15.16 -14.79
C GLN A 937 -37.31 14.85 -16.10
N ILE A 938 -38.55 15.32 -16.27
CA ILE A 938 -39.27 15.22 -17.54
C ILE A 938 -38.57 16.05 -18.63
N GLU A 939 -38.16 17.28 -18.31
CA GLU A 939 -37.32 18.09 -19.21
C GLU A 939 -36.03 17.38 -19.60
N GLN A 940 -35.38 16.68 -18.65
CA GLN A 940 -34.17 15.91 -18.92
C GLN A 940 -34.42 14.71 -19.86
N ILE A 941 -35.58 14.05 -19.78
CA ILE A 941 -36.00 13.05 -20.76
C ILE A 941 -36.05 13.69 -22.15
N LEU A 942 -36.73 14.83 -22.28
CA LEU A 942 -36.92 15.53 -23.55
C LEU A 942 -35.59 15.99 -24.17
N ILE A 943 -34.66 16.52 -23.37
CA ILE A 943 -33.31 16.92 -23.82
C ILE A 943 -32.52 15.71 -24.34
N ASN A 944 -32.53 14.59 -23.61
CA ASN A 944 -31.79 13.40 -24.00
C ASN A 944 -32.34 12.78 -25.29
N LEU A 945 -33.66 12.71 -25.44
CA LEU A 945 -34.31 12.23 -26.66
C LEU A 945 -34.01 13.15 -27.85
N SER A 946 -34.09 14.46 -27.66
CA SER A 946 -33.82 15.46 -28.69
C SER A 946 -32.37 15.43 -29.18
N THR A 947 -31.42 15.28 -28.25
CA THR A 947 -29.99 15.18 -28.59
C THR A 947 -29.71 13.90 -29.38
N ASN A 948 -30.29 12.76 -28.97
CA ASN A 948 -30.16 11.50 -29.71
C ASN A 948 -30.79 11.58 -31.10
N ALA A 949 -31.93 12.27 -31.24
CA ALA A 949 -32.57 12.50 -32.54
C ALA A 949 -31.70 13.36 -33.47
N SER A 950 -31.12 14.45 -32.95
CA SER A 950 -30.17 15.28 -33.70
C SER A 950 -28.96 14.49 -34.17
N ASP A 951 -28.36 13.69 -33.28
CA ASP A 951 -27.23 12.81 -33.60
C ASP A 951 -27.57 11.73 -34.64
N ALA A 952 -28.84 11.29 -34.69
CA ALA A 952 -29.32 10.30 -35.64
C ALA A 952 -29.66 10.90 -37.02
N MET A 953 -29.76 12.23 -37.12
CA MET A 953 -30.16 12.99 -38.32
C MET A 953 -29.15 14.08 -38.71
N PRO A 954 -27.86 13.75 -38.95
CA PRO A 954 -26.83 14.74 -39.27
C PRO A 954 -27.02 15.47 -40.62
N HIS A 955 -27.94 15.00 -41.46
CA HIS A 955 -28.26 15.58 -42.77
C HIS A 955 -29.66 16.21 -42.81
N GLY A 956 -30.24 16.49 -41.65
CA GLY A 956 -31.62 16.96 -41.50
C GLY A 956 -32.65 15.82 -41.42
N GLY A 957 -33.89 16.16 -41.09
CA GLY A 957 -34.98 15.21 -40.88
C GLY A 957 -36.14 15.83 -40.10
N ILE A 958 -37.05 14.99 -39.59
CA ILE A 958 -38.19 15.43 -38.78
C ILE A 958 -38.07 14.80 -37.39
N PHE A 959 -38.09 15.63 -36.34
CA PHE A 959 -38.26 15.18 -34.97
C PHE A 959 -39.64 15.61 -34.46
N THR A 960 -40.46 14.64 -34.07
CA THR A 960 -41.83 14.87 -33.58
C THR A 960 -41.94 14.48 -32.11
N LEU A 961 -42.40 15.40 -31.28
CA LEU A 961 -42.87 15.12 -29.93
C LEU A 961 -44.40 15.12 -29.92
N GLN A 962 -44.98 14.05 -29.42
CA GLN A 962 -46.43 13.87 -29.34
C GLN A 962 -46.87 13.46 -27.94
N THR A 963 -47.94 14.06 -27.42
CA THR A 963 -48.61 13.60 -26.20
C THR A 963 -50.01 13.08 -26.52
N GLU A 964 -50.43 11.98 -25.88
CA GLU A 964 -51.75 11.35 -26.06
C GLU A 964 -52.28 10.80 -24.73
N HIS A 965 -53.60 10.84 -24.53
CA HIS A 965 -54.28 10.09 -23.47
C HIS A 965 -54.55 8.64 -23.91
N ILE A 966 -54.10 7.63 -23.14
CA ILE A 966 -54.35 6.21 -23.41
C ILE A 966 -55.00 5.52 -22.21
N ASP A 967 -56.12 4.83 -22.46
CA ASP A 967 -56.73 3.92 -21.51
C ASP A 967 -56.34 2.47 -21.82
N LEU A 968 -55.53 1.85 -20.95
CA LEU A 968 -55.09 0.46 -21.09
C LEU A 968 -56.10 -0.56 -20.52
N ARG A 969 -57.29 -0.12 -20.11
CA ARG A 969 -58.38 -1.01 -19.68
C ARG A 969 -59.08 -1.73 -20.85
N ASP A 970 -59.03 -1.16 -22.06
CA ASP A 970 -59.77 -1.66 -23.24
C ASP A 970 -58.88 -2.22 -24.39
N SER A 971 -57.55 -2.17 -24.30
CA SER A 971 -56.67 -2.58 -25.41
C SER A 971 -56.38 -4.10 -25.43
N SER A 972 -56.90 -4.80 -26.44
CA SER A 972 -56.75 -6.25 -26.70
C SER A 972 -55.50 -6.63 -27.51
N SER A 973 -54.49 -5.77 -27.58
CA SER A 973 -53.30 -5.98 -28.43
C SER A 973 -51.98 -5.80 -27.68
N GLY A 974 -51.23 -6.90 -27.51
CA GLY A 974 -49.78 -6.91 -27.23
C GLY A 974 -49.35 -6.66 -25.79
N ARG A 975 -49.59 -7.63 -24.90
CA ARG A 975 -49.20 -7.58 -23.48
C ARG A 975 -47.67 -7.52 -23.30
N SER A 976 -47.19 -6.52 -22.56
CA SER A 976 -45.90 -6.55 -21.86
C SER A 976 -46.16 -6.97 -20.41
N GLU A 977 -45.38 -7.88 -19.85
CA GLU A 977 -45.58 -8.46 -18.50
C GLU A 977 -45.48 -7.44 -17.33
N ASN A 978 -45.18 -6.15 -17.58
CA ASN A 978 -44.83 -5.16 -16.56
C ASN A 978 -45.77 -3.94 -16.42
N LEU A 979 -46.77 -3.71 -17.29
CA LEU A 979 -47.69 -2.57 -17.19
C LEU A 979 -48.95 -2.92 -16.37
N LYS A 980 -49.30 -2.08 -15.39
CA LYS A 980 -50.54 -2.23 -14.59
C LYS A 980 -51.73 -1.68 -15.39
N LEU A 981 -52.93 -2.22 -15.15
CA LEU A 981 -54.17 -1.72 -15.77
C LEU A 981 -54.50 -0.31 -15.23
N GLY A 982 -54.75 0.66 -16.11
CA GLY A 982 -55.07 2.05 -15.73
C GLY A 982 -55.05 3.06 -16.89
N GLU A 983 -55.27 4.34 -16.58
CA GLU A 983 -55.15 5.48 -17.49
C GLU A 983 -53.71 6.02 -17.50
N TYR A 984 -53.18 6.29 -18.70
CA TYR A 984 -51.80 6.72 -18.90
C TYR A 984 -51.72 7.94 -19.84
N ALA A 985 -50.80 8.85 -19.54
CA ALA A 985 -50.30 9.84 -20.48
C ALA A 985 -49.16 9.21 -21.27
N LEU A 986 -49.31 9.15 -22.59
CA LEU A 986 -48.28 8.68 -23.52
C LEU A 986 -47.50 9.88 -24.06
N LEU A 987 -46.19 9.89 -23.84
CA LEU A 987 -45.23 10.76 -24.53
C LEU A 987 -44.51 9.95 -25.61
N THR A 988 -44.68 10.34 -26.87
CA THR A 988 -44.00 9.74 -28.02
C THR A 988 -42.96 10.71 -28.58
N ALA A 989 -41.73 10.23 -28.73
CA ALA A 989 -40.66 10.93 -29.43
C ALA A 989 -40.24 10.12 -30.65
N SER A 990 -40.40 10.70 -31.85
CA SER A 990 -40.12 10.03 -33.12
C SER A 990 -39.13 10.84 -33.96
N ASP A 991 -38.07 10.19 -34.43
CA ASP A 991 -37.12 10.72 -35.40
C ASP A 991 -37.15 9.92 -36.71
N THR A 992 -36.82 10.58 -37.82
CA THR A 992 -36.67 9.96 -39.15
C THR A 992 -35.21 9.63 -39.48
N GLY A 993 -34.39 9.35 -38.46
CA GLY A 993 -32.95 9.14 -38.61
C GLY A 993 -32.55 7.74 -39.06
N LYS A 994 -31.29 7.38 -38.80
CA LYS A 994 -30.70 6.12 -39.26
C LYS A 994 -31.34 4.82 -38.72
N GLY A 995 -32.13 4.89 -37.65
CA GLY A 995 -32.70 3.70 -36.99
C GLY A 995 -31.65 2.75 -36.39
N MET A 996 -32.09 1.60 -35.86
CA MET A 996 -31.27 0.63 -35.13
C MET A 996 -31.64 -0.81 -35.51
N ASP A 997 -30.65 -1.72 -35.52
CA ASP A 997 -30.88 -3.16 -35.68
C ASP A 997 -31.29 -3.81 -34.35
N GLU A 998 -31.67 -5.09 -34.40
CA GLU A 998 -32.17 -5.85 -33.24
C GLU A 998 -31.13 -5.95 -32.11
N GLU A 999 -29.86 -6.19 -32.46
CA GLU A 999 -28.77 -6.32 -31.50
C GLU A 999 -28.50 -4.99 -30.78
N THR A 1000 -28.50 -3.88 -31.52
CA THR A 1000 -28.37 -2.54 -30.95
C THR A 1000 -29.58 -2.23 -30.07
N ARG A 1001 -30.81 -2.52 -30.53
CA ARG A 1001 -32.07 -2.23 -29.84
C ARG A 1001 -32.13 -2.87 -28.44
N GLN A 1002 -31.62 -4.09 -28.28
CA GLN A 1002 -31.60 -4.78 -26.98
C GLN A 1002 -30.64 -4.13 -25.96
N ARG A 1003 -29.66 -3.37 -26.45
CA ARG A 1003 -28.55 -2.83 -25.65
C ARG A 1003 -28.62 -1.32 -25.44
N ILE A 1004 -29.57 -0.62 -26.07
CA ILE A 1004 -29.66 0.86 -26.01
C ILE A 1004 -29.83 1.44 -24.60
N PHE A 1005 -30.38 0.66 -23.67
CA PHE A 1005 -30.55 1.07 -22.29
C PHE A 1005 -29.37 0.64 -21.40
N GLU A 1006 -28.38 -0.08 -21.94
CA GLU A 1006 -27.15 -0.42 -21.24
C GLU A 1006 -26.31 0.85 -21.00
N PRO A 1007 -25.84 1.10 -19.77
CA PRO A 1007 -24.98 2.22 -19.48
C PRO A 1007 -23.66 2.15 -20.28
N PHE A 1008 -23.21 3.30 -20.79
CA PHE A 1008 -22.01 3.48 -21.62
C PHE A 1008 -22.06 2.80 -23.00
N PHE A 1009 -23.19 2.19 -23.36
CA PHE A 1009 -23.38 1.67 -24.70
C PHE A 1009 -23.56 2.83 -25.68
N THR A 1010 -22.75 2.82 -26.75
CA THR A 1010 -22.79 3.85 -27.79
C THR A 1010 -22.45 3.23 -29.14
N THR A 1011 -23.19 3.62 -30.17
CA THR A 1011 -22.90 3.27 -31.57
C THR A 1011 -21.96 4.29 -32.24
N LYS A 1012 -21.45 5.26 -31.47
CA LYS A 1012 -20.56 6.34 -31.96
C LYS A 1012 -19.08 6.00 -31.76
N ALA A 1013 -18.21 6.61 -32.56
CA ALA A 1013 -16.76 6.47 -32.42
C ALA A 1013 -16.26 6.90 -31.02
N VAL A 1014 -15.16 6.28 -30.58
CA VAL A 1014 -14.54 6.53 -29.27
C VAL A 1014 -14.32 8.03 -29.06
N GLY A 1015 -14.95 8.60 -28.02
CA GLY A 1015 -14.87 10.03 -27.67
C GLY A 1015 -16.00 10.92 -28.19
N LYS A 1016 -16.95 10.42 -29.01
CA LYS A 1016 -18.08 11.21 -29.56
C LYS A 1016 -19.45 10.98 -28.90
N GLY A 1017 -19.52 10.21 -27.82
CA GLY A 1017 -20.77 9.99 -27.10
C GLY A 1017 -20.53 9.42 -25.70
N THR A 1018 -21.32 9.88 -24.72
CA THR A 1018 -21.22 9.44 -23.32
C THR A 1018 -21.83 8.05 -23.11
N GLY A 1019 -22.74 7.62 -23.99
CA GLY A 1019 -23.48 6.36 -23.86
C GLY A 1019 -24.42 6.30 -22.65
N LEU A 1020 -24.75 7.45 -22.05
CA LEU A 1020 -25.57 7.52 -20.83
C LEU A 1020 -27.01 8.00 -21.08
N GLY A 1021 -27.29 8.71 -22.17
CA GLY A 1021 -28.56 9.41 -22.39
C GLY A 1021 -29.80 8.52 -22.28
N LEU A 1022 -29.87 7.41 -23.03
CA LEU A 1022 -31.03 6.51 -23.01
C LEU A 1022 -31.14 5.71 -21.70
N SER A 1023 -30.02 5.34 -21.08
CA SER A 1023 -30.02 4.69 -19.76
C SER A 1023 -30.61 5.60 -18.66
N ILE A 1024 -30.38 6.92 -18.77
CA ILE A 1024 -30.98 7.93 -17.89
C ILE A 1024 -32.48 8.06 -18.15
N VAL A 1025 -32.91 8.10 -19.42
CA VAL A 1025 -34.34 8.11 -19.78
C VAL A 1025 -35.05 6.92 -19.15
N TYR A 1026 -34.51 5.71 -19.30
CA TYR A 1026 -35.06 4.51 -18.70
C TYR A 1026 -35.15 4.61 -17.16
N GLY A 1027 -34.09 5.12 -16.51
CA GLY A 1027 -34.05 5.32 -15.07
C GLY A 1027 -35.12 6.31 -14.56
N ILE A 1028 -35.25 7.47 -15.20
CA ILE A 1028 -36.23 8.50 -14.83
C ILE A 1028 -37.66 7.98 -15.03
N VAL A 1029 -37.94 7.31 -16.15
CA VAL A 1029 -39.27 6.76 -16.44
C VAL A 1029 -39.65 5.73 -15.36
N LYS A 1030 -38.74 4.84 -14.97
CA LYS A 1030 -39.00 3.86 -13.91
C LYS A 1030 -39.17 4.49 -12.52
N GLN A 1031 -38.46 5.57 -12.20
CA GLN A 1031 -38.64 6.32 -10.95
C GLN A 1031 -40.03 6.98 -10.86
N HIS A 1032 -40.63 7.30 -12.00
CA HIS A 1032 -41.97 7.87 -12.11
C HIS A 1032 -43.08 6.82 -12.28
N ASN A 1033 -42.80 5.55 -11.95
CA ASN A 1033 -43.71 4.41 -12.14
C ASN A 1033 -44.22 4.26 -13.59
N GLY A 1034 -43.41 4.71 -14.56
CA GLY A 1034 -43.70 4.62 -15.98
C GLY A 1034 -43.05 3.43 -16.68
N ASP A 1035 -43.35 3.28 -17.96
CA ASP A 1035 -42.70 2.31 -18.85
C ASP A 1035 -42.25 2.94 -20.16
N VAL A 1036 -41.24 2.34 -20.81
CA VAL A 1036 -40.69 2.83 -22.07
C VAL A 1036 -40.58 1.71 -23.10
N HIS A 1037 -41.11 1.96 -24.29
CA HIS A 1037 -41.08 1.04 -25.42
C HIS A 1037 -40.36 1.69 -26.60
N VAL A 1038 -39.52 0.91 -27.30
CA VAL A 1038 -38.72 1.40 -28.42
C VAL A 1038 -39.03 0.62 -29.68
N TYR A 1039 -39.38 1.35 -30.73
CA TYR A 1039 -39.60 0.84 -32.07
C TYR A 1039 -38.56 1.50 -32.99
N SER A 1040 -37.74 0.69 -33.65
CA SER A 1040 -36.70 1.19 -34.56
C SER A 1040 -36.45 0.16 -35.64
N GLU A 1041 -36.27 0.64 -36.87
CA GLU A 1041 -35.84 -0.18 -38.00
C GLU A 1041 -34.71 0.57 -38.73
N PRO A 1042 -33.64 -0.11 -39.17
CA PRO A 1042 -32.56 0.53 -39.90
C PRO A 1042 -33.08 1.29 -41.13
N GLY A 1043 -32.74 2.57 -41.23
CA GLY A 1043 -33.14 3.47 -42.33
C GLY A 1043 -34.55 4.05 -42.26
N LYS A 1044 -35.37 3.68 -41.25
CA LYS A 1044 -36.73 4.24 -41.07
C LYS A 1044 -36.88 5.16 -39.85
N GLY A 1045 -35.84 5.29 -39.03
CA GLY A 1045 -35.86 6.11 -37.83
C GLY A 1045 -36.21 5.35 -36.55
N THR A 1046 -36.39 6.08 -35.45
CA THR A 1046 -36.69 5.53 -34.13
C THR A 1046 -37.89 6.23 -33.51
N SER A 1047 -38.74 5.46 -32.84
CA SER A 1047 -39.87 5.96 -32.06
C SER A 1047 -39.81 5.39 -30.65
N LEU A 1048 -39.73 6.26 -29.64
CA LEU A 1048 -39.81 5.91 -28.23
C LEU A 1048 -41.17 6.32 -27.68
N LYS A 1049 -41.86 5.37 -27.03
CA LYS A 1049 -43.16 5.55 -26.39
C LYS A 1049 -42.99 5.43 -24.88
N ILE A 1050 -43.30 6.50 -24.15
CA ILE A 1050 -43.11 6.60 -22.70
C ILE A 1050 -44.47 6.78 -22.03
N TYR A 1051 -44.79 5.88 -21.10
CA TYR A 1051 -46.08 5.83 -20.42
C TYR A 1051 -45.94 6.35 -18.98
N PHE A 1052 -46.74 7.35 -18.60
CA PHE A 1052 -46.85 7.85 -17.23
C PHE A 1052 -48.27 7.67 -16.68
N PRO A 1053 -48.47 7.20 -15.45
CA PRO A 1053 -49.81 7.08 -14.86
C PRO A 1053 -50.48 8.45 -14.70
N LEU A 1054 -51.75 8.58 -15.12
CA LEU A 1054 -52.53 9.80 -14.93
C LEU A 1054 -53.06 9.91 -13.49
N ILE A 1055 -53.17 11.15 -12.99
CA ILE A 1055 -53.78 11.46 -11.70
C ILE A 1055 -54.90 12.49 -11.86
N GLN A 1056 -55.98 12.33 -11.11
CA GLN A 1056 -57.01 13.36 -10.98
C GLN A 1056 -56.57 14.36 -9.88
N SER A 1057 -56.14 15.56 -10.29
CA SER A 1057 -55.84 16.66 -9.37
C SER A 1057 -56.14 17.99 -10.06
N ASP A 1058 -56.99 18.81 -9.44
CA ASP A 1058 -57.19 20.21 -9.80
C ASP A 1058 -55.99 21.02 -9.30
N ILE A 1059 -55.26 21.69 -10.19
CA ILE A 1059 -54.13 22.56 -9.83
C ILE A 1059 -54.49 24.00 -10.18
N GLU A 1060 -54.36 24.89 -9.19
CA GLU A 1060 -54.37 26.36 -9.35
C GLU A 1060 -53.10 26.84 -10.05
N ASP A 1061 -53.28 27.71 -11.05
CA ASP A 1061 -52.27 28.24 -11.96
C ASP A 1061 -51.36 29.29 -11.29
N PRO A 1062 -50.02 29.10 -11.20
CA PRO A 1062 -49.11 30.13 -10.76
C PRO A 1062 -48.52 30.87 -11.98
N ALA A 1063 -49.37 31.63 -12.67
CA ALA A 1063 -48.91 32.64 -13.61
C ALA A 1063 -48.37 33.89 -12.87
N GLN A 1064 -47.16 34.29 -13.25
CA GLN A 1064 -46.49 35.58 -13.01
C GLN A 1064 -45.91 35.89 -11.61
N VAL A 1065 -44.60 35.68 -11.46
CA VAL A 1065 -43.77 36.53 -10.59
C VAL A 1065 -42.77 37.29 -11.47
N LYS A 1066 -43.03 38.60 -11.61
CA LYS A 1066 -42.15 39.58 -12.29
C LYS A 1066 -40.75 39.59 -11.64
N GLN A 1067 -39.71 39.76 -12.46
CA GLN A 1067 -38.35 40.10 -12.00
C GLN A 1067 -38.39 41.34 -11.09
N LYS A 1068 -38.19 41.15 -9.78
CA LYS A 1068 -37.89 42.25 -8.84
C LYS A 1068 -36.46 42.71 -9.10
N ASN A 1069 -36.26 44.02 -9.22
CA ASN A 1069 -34.93 44.63 -9.21
C ASN A 1069 -34.18 44.17 -7.95
N LEU A 1070 -32.96 43.65 -8.13
CA LEU A 1070 -32.10 43.17 -7.04
C LEU A 1070 -31.65 44.36 -6.18
N LEU A 1071 -32.31 44.57 -5.03
CA LEU A 1071 -31.97 45.60 -4.05
C LEU A 1071 -30.80 45.12 -3.17
N GLY A 1072 -29.70 45.87 -3.16
CA GLY A 1072 -28.58 45.68 -2.23
C GLY A 1072 -28.92 46.05 -0.78
N GLY A 1073 -27.97 45.95 0.15
CA GLY A 1073 -28.20 46.15 1.59
C GLY A 1073 -27.06 46.80 2.36
N THR A 1074 -27.28 47.03 3.66
CA THR A 1074 -26.25 47.51 4.60
C THR A 1074 -26.08 46.57 5.80
N GLU A 1075 -26.79 45.45 5.80
CA GLU A 1075 -26.81 44.46 6.87
C GLU A 1075 -25.49 43.68 6.95
N THR A 1076 -25.17 43.16 8.13
CA THR A 1076 -23.96 42.33 8.33
C THR A 1076 -24.30 40.85 8.18
N ILE A 1077 -23.59 40.14 7.30
CA ILE A 1077 -23.78 38.72 7.00
C ILE A 1077 -22.53 37.93 7.40
N LEU A 1078 -22.70 36.86 8.18
CA LEU A 1078 -21.63 35.89 8.48
C LEU A 1078 -21.67 34.76 7.46
N VAL A 1079 -20.62 34.61 6.66
CA VAL A 1079 -20.49 33.55 5.63
C VAL A 1079 -19.48 32.50 6.11
N ALA A 1080 -19.95 31.29 6.34
CA ALA A 1080 -19.13 30.13 6.67
C ALA A 1080 -19.14 29.13 5.50
N GLU A 1081 -18.01 29.05 4.80
CA GLU A 1081 -17.80 28.21 3.62
C GLU A 1081 -16.36 27.71 3.71
N ASP A 1082 -16.11 26.41 3.55
CA ASP A 1082 -14.78 25.84 3.72
C ASP A 1082 -13.91 26.03 2.47
N ASN A 1083 -14.54 25.99 1.30
CA ASN A 1083 -13.88 26.23 0.03
C ASN A 1083 -13.50 27.73 -0.12
N PRO A 1084 -12.19 28.06 -0.21
CA PRO A 1084 -11.75 29.45 -0.26
C PRO A 1084 -12.25 30.20 -1.50
N GLU A 1085 -12.39 29.54 -2.66
CA GLU A 1085 -12.81 30.16 -3.91
C GLU A 1085 -14.31 30.52 -3.89
N VAL A 1086 -15.14 29.62 -3.36
CA VAL A 1086 -16.59 29.87 -3.21
C VAL A 1086 -16.83 30.94 -2.14
N ARG A 1087 -16.08 30.89 -1.03
CA ARG A 1087 -16.13 31.90 0.04
C ARG A 1087 -15.77 33.28 -0.50
N GLU A 1088 -14.67 33.40 -1.23
CA GLU A 1088 -14.22 34.66 -1.83
C GLU A 1088 -15.24 35.21 -2.84
N LEU A 1089 -15.85 34.35 -3.67
CA LEU A 1089 -16.91 34.73 -4.59
C LEU A 1089 -18.12 35.32 -3.85
N MET A 1090 -18.65 34.61 -2.85
CA MET A 1090 -19.80 35.09 -2.05
C MET A 1090 -19.50 36.43 -1.39
N VAL A 1091 -18.33 36.54 -0.76
CA VAL A 1091 -17.89 37.78 -0.11
C VAL A 1091 -17.81 38.94 -1.10
N THR A 1092 -17.26 38.69 -2.29
CA THR A 1092 -17.12 39.70 -3.34
C THR A 1092 -18.49 40.17 -3.84
N VAL A 1093 -19.41 39.24 -4.12
CA VAL A 1093 -20.78 39.55 -4.54
C VAL A 1093 -21.50 40.36 -3.45
N LEU A 1094 -21.46 39.92 -2.20
CA LEU A 1094 -22.18 40.59 -1.11
C LEU A 1094 -21.64 42.00 -0.82
N LYS A 1095 -20.31 42.18 -0.78
CA LYS A 1095 -19.69 43.50 -0.60
C LYS A 1095 -20.03 44.45 -1.75
N GLN A 1096 -20.08 43.96 -2.99
CA GLN A 1096 -20.42 44.76 -4.17
C GLN A 1096 -21.85 45.32 -4.11
N TYR A 1097 -22.77 44.60 -3.47
CA TYR A 1097 -24.17 45.01 -3.26
C TYR A 1097 -24.41 45.65 -1.87
N GLY A 1098 -23.35 46.09 -1.19
CA GLY A 1098 -23.41 46.96 0.00
C GLY A 1098 -23.37 46.25 1.36
N TYR A 1099 -23.44 44.92 1.40
CA TYR A 1099 -23.46 44.17 2.66
C TYR A 1099 -22.10 44.18 3.35
N THR A 1100 -22.11 44.22 4.70
CA THR A 1100 -20.90 44.01 5.49
C THR A 1100 -20.73 42.50 5.70
N VAL A 1101 -19.61 41.92 5.28
CA VAL A 1101 -19.42 40.45 5.34
C VAL A 1101 -18.36 40.08 6.36
N ILE A 1102 -18.69 39.14 7.25
CA ILE A 1102 -17.75 38.48 8.16
C ILE A 1102 -17.51 37.07 7.63
N GLU A 1103 -16.25 36.71 7.44
CA GLU A 1103 -15.84 35.46 6.81
C GLU A 1103 -15.47 34.43 7.86
N ALA A 1104 -15.94 33.19 7.73
CA ALA A 1104 -15.56 32.05 8.56
C ALA A 1104 -15.11 30.88 7.68
N VAL A 1105 -14.03 30.20 8.11
CA VAL A 1105 -13.43 29.09 7.33
C VAL A 1105 -14.05 27.73 7.63
N ASP A 1106 -14.76 27.61 8.75
CA ASP A 1106 -15.43 26.40 9.20
C ASP A 1106 -16.51 26.71 10.25
N GLY A 1107 -17.31 25.72 10.67
CA GLY A 1107 -18.41 25.97 11.59
C GLY A 1107 -17.99 26.34 13.01
N LYS A 1108 -16.79 25.92 13.44
CA LYS A 1108 -16.27 26.30 14.77
C LYS A 1108 -15.80 27.75 14.75
N ASP A 1109 -15.15 28.17 13.67
CA ASP A 1109 -14.78 29.56 13.42
C ASP A 1109 -16.02 30.46 13.29
N ALA A 1110 -17.09 29.97 12.65
CA ALA A 1110 -18.37 30.67 12.57
C ALA A 1110 -18.99 30.90 13.96
N VAL A 1111 -19.07 29.86 14.80
CA VAL A 1111 -19.58 29.97 16.18
C VAL A 1111 -18.70 30.93 17.00
N ALA A 1112 -17.37 30.82 16.88
CA ALA A 1112 -16.44 31.68 17.62
C ALA A 1112 -16.60 33.16 17.23
N LYS A 1113 -16.65 33.46 15.93
CA LYS A 1113 -16.85 34.82 15.42
C LYS A 1113 -18.22 35.38 15.76
N PHE A 1114 -19.26 34.55 15.70
CA PHE A 1114 -20.60 34.94 16.14
C PHE A 1114 -20.63 35.27 17.64
N SER A 1115 -19.94 34.48 18.47
CA SER A 1115 -19.91 34.69 19.93
C SER A 1115 -19.23 36.00 20.33
N VAL A 1116 -18.32 36.53 19.50
CA VAL A 1116 -17.63 37.80 19.75
C VAL A 1116 -18.44 39.01 19.26
N GLN A 1117 -19.30 38.84 18.25
CA GLN A 1117 -19.99 39.94 17.54
C GLN A 1117 -21.49 39.69 17.34
N SER A 1118 -22.13 38.96 18.25
CA SER A 1118 -23.51 38.45 18.14
C SER A 1118 -24.54 39.53 17.80
N ASP A 1119 -24.33 40.75 18.32
CA ASP A 1119 -25.29 41.84 18.20
C ASP A 1119 -25.27 42.51 16.83
N ARG A 1120 -24.18 42.34 16.06
CA ARG A 1120 -23.96 43.00 14.78
C ARG A 1120 -24.34 42.14 13.57
N ILE A 1121 -24.48 40.83 13.73
CA ILE A 1121 -24.74 39.86 12.66
C ILE A 1121 -26.26 39.71 12.48
N HIS A 1122 -26.74 39.92 11.25
CA HIS A 1122 -28.16 39.94 10.90
C HIS A 1122 -28.60 38.66 10.17
N LEU A 1123 -27.69 38.00 9.44
CA LEU A 1123 -27.94 36.78 8.68
C LEU A 1123 -26.72 35.87 8.68
N LEU A 1124 -26.96 34.56 8.74
CA LEU A 1124 -25.94 33.52 8.59
C LEU A 1124 -26.07 32.88 7.20
N ILE A 1125 -24.95 32.67 6.52
CA ILE A 1125 -24.87 31.81 5.33
C ILE A 1125 -23.88 30.70 5.68
N LEU A 1126 -24.37 29.46 5.78
CA LEU A 1126 -23.58 28.34 6.28
C LEU A 1126 -23.57 27.21 5.26
N ASP A 1127 -22.39 26.74 4.87
CA ASP A 1127 -22.29 25.45 4.18
C ASP A 1127 -22.74 24.33 5.11
N VAL A 1128 -23.56 23.42 4.58
CA VAL A 1128 -24.04 22.25 5.30
C VAL A 1128 -22.88 21.30 5.63
N VAL A 1129 -21.95 21.12 4.69
CA VAL A 1129 -20.80 20.20 4.87
C VAL A 1129 -19.54 21.04 5.00
N MET A 1130 -19.06 21.20 6.24
CA MET A 1130 -17.79 21.89 6.51
C MET A 1130 -17.04 21.23 7.68
N PRO A 1131 -15.70 21.28 7.70
CA PRO A 1131 -14.87 20.56 8.66
C PRO A 1131 -15.02 21.10 10.09
N ARG A 1132 -14.58 20.32 11.09
CA ARG A 1132 -14.64 20.62 12.54
C ARG A 1132 -16.03 20.75 13.16
N MET A 1133 -16.98 21.36 12.47
CA MET A 1133 -18.38 21.52 12.89
C MET A 1133 -19.22 21.77 11.64
N ASN A 1134 -20.22 20.93 11.40
CA ASN A 1134 -21.09 21.08 10.23
C ASN A 1134 -22.01 22.30 10.36
N GLY A 1135 -22.61 22.75 9.25
CA GLY A 1135 -23.45 23.95 9.24
C GLY A 1135 -24.63 23.91 10.19
N LYS A 1136 -25.26 22.73 10.34
CA LYS A 1136 -26.40 22.55 11.25
C LYS A 1136 -25.98 22.69 12.72
N GLU A 1137 -24.92 22.00 13.13
CA GLU A 1137 -24.36 22.09 14.48
C GLU A 1137 -23.88 23.51 14.82
N ALA A 1138 -23.30 24.21 13.84
CA ALA A 1138 -22.92 25.61 13.99
C ALA A 1138 -24.14 26.50 14.18
N PHE A 1139 -25.18 26.30 13.36
CA PHE A 1139 -26.45 27.02 13.49
C PHE A 1139 -27.12 26.75 14.84
N ASP A 1140 -27.24 25.51 15.28
CA ASP A 1140 -27.90 25.16 16.54
C ASP A 1140 -27.17 25.77 17.75
N LYS A 1141 -25.83 25.80 17.72
CA LYS A 1141 -25.02 26.49 18.73
C LYS A 1141 -25.18 28.00 18.70
N ILE A 1142 -25.25 28.60 17.51
CA ILE A 1142 -25.49 30.04 17.35
C ILE A 1142 -26.91 30.40 17.80
N ARG A 1143 -27.91 29.57 17.49
CA ARG A 1143 -29.31 29.75 17.88
C ARG A 1143 -29.51 29.60 19.39
N ALA A 1144 -28.69 28.78 20.06
CA ALA A 1144 -28.64 28.71 21.51
C ALA A 1144 -28.16 30.03 22.16
N ILE A 1145 -27.37 30.85 21.44
CA ILE A 1145 -26.93 32.18 21.86
C ILE A 1145 -27.98 33.24 21.49
N ARG A 1146 -28.51 33.19 20.26
CA ARG A 1146 -29.48 34.15 19.73
C ARG A 1146 -30.59 33.44 18.96
N LYS A 1147 -31.79 33.34 19.56
CA LYS A 1147 -32.90 32.53 19.03
C LYS A 1147 -33.54 33.08 17.75
N ASP A 1148 -33.45 34.40 17.55
CA ASP A 1148 -34.04 35.18 16.45
C ASP A 1148 -33.14 35.28 15.20
N ILE A 1149 -31.95 34.67 15.22
CA ILE A 1149 -31.01 34.79 14.10
C ILE A 1149 -31.48 34.01 12.86
N LYS A 1150 -31.49 34.68 11.72
CA LYS A 1150 -31.88 34.10 10.43
C LYS A 1150 -30.70 33.37 9.79
N ALA A 1151 -30.97 32.28 9.05
CA ALA A 1151 -29.93 31.52 8.37
C ALA A 1151 -30.35 31.01 6.98
N ILE A 1152 -29.36 30.98 6.08
CA ILE A 1152 -29.39 30.33 4.77
C ILE A 1152 -28.36 29.19 4.79
N PHE A 1153 -28.81 27.98 4.46
CA PHE A 1153 -27.92 26.84 4.29
C PHE A 1153 -27.55 26.65 2.82
N ALA A 1154 -26.25 26.55 2.52
CA ALA A 1154 -25.75 26.26 1.18
C ALA A 1154 -25.36 24.77 1.05
N SER A 1155 -25.76 24.07 -0.01
CA SER A 1155 -25.32 22.69 -0.25
C SER A 1155 -25.34 22.28 -1.72
N GLY A 1156 -24.48 21.32 -2.10
CA GLY A 1156 -24.53 20.62 -3.39
C GLY A 1156 -25.60 19.51 -3.46
N TYR A 1157 -26.29 19.21 -2.35
CA TYR A 1157 -27.45 18.31 -2.31
C TYR A 1157 -28.76 19.10 -2.40
N THR A 1158 -29.87 18.45 -2.79
CA THR A 1158 -31.20 19.09 -2.84
C THR A 1158 -31.77 19.35 -1.44
N ALA A 1159 -32.63 20.37 -1.31
CA ALA A 1159 -33.22 20.82 -0.05
C ALA A 1159 -33.91 19.70 0.76
N ASP A 1160 -34.58 18.77 0.08
CA ASP A 1160 -35.36 17.69 0.72
C ASP A 1160 -34.46 16.63 1.38
N ILE A 1161 -33.23 16.41 0.88
CA ILE A 1161 -32.23 15.53 1.52
C ILE A 1161 -31.78 16.11 2.87
N ILE A 1162 -31.76 17.45 2.96
CA ILE A 1162 -31.37 18.19 4.15
C ILE A 1162 -32.55 18.22 5.14
N GLN A 1163 -33.78 18.31 4.64
CA GLN A 1163 -35.00 18.23 5.44
C GLN A 1163 -35.22 16.82 6.04
N GLN A 1164 -35.01 15.74 5.27
CA GLN A 1164 -35.03 14.35 5.78
C GLN A 1164 -33.96 14.07 6.85
N LYS A 1165 -32.82 14.76 6.79
CA LYS A 1165 -31.77 14.69 7.82
C LYS A 1165 -32.04 15.58 9.05
N GLY A 1166 -33.21 16.23 9.13
CA GLY A 1166 -33.62 17.06 10.27
C GLY A 1166 -32.88 18.40 10.38
N ILE A 1167 -32.28 18.89 9.29
CA ILE A 1167 -31.44 20.09 9.32
C ILE A 1167 -32.27 21.38 9.17
N LEU A 1168 -33.38 21.34 8.42
CA LEU A 1168 -34.29 22.46 8.21
C LEU A 1168 -35.49 22.37 9.19
N GLU A 1169 -35.50 23.22 10.21
CA GLU A 1169 -36.70 23.52 11.03
C GLU A 1169 -37.33 24.85 10.58
N ASP A 1170 -38.60 25.08 10.92
CA ASP A 1170 -39.39 26.28 10.58
C ASP A 1170 -38.55 27.58 10.66
N GLY A 1171 -38.33 28.21 9.50
CA GLY A 1171 -37.71 29.53 9.34
C GLY A 1171 -36.33 29.58 8.63
N ALA A 1172 -35.65 28.45 8.41
CA ALA A 1172 -34.36 28.44 7.70
C ALA A 1172 -34.51 28.33 6.18
N SER A 1173 -33.77 29.15 5.42
CA SER A 1173 -33.81 29.19 3.94
C SER A 1173 -32.69 28.35 3.32
N PHE A 1174 -32.86 27.87 2.09
CA PHE A 1174 -31.92 26.95 1.43
C PHE A 1174 -31.39 27.49 0.10
N LEU A 1175 -30.09 27.31 -0.15
CA LEU A 1175 -29.38 27.71 -1.35
C LEU A 1175 -28.66 26.53 -2.01
N ALA A 1176 -29.11 26.13 -3.20
CA ALA A 1176 -28.48 25.05 -3.96
C ALA A 1176 -27.17 25.53 -4.63
N LYS A 1177 -26.12 24.71 -4.56
CA LYS A 1177 -24.89 24.87 -5.35
C LYS A 1177 -25.07 24.19 -6.72
N PRO A 1178 -24.69 24.82 -7.86
CA PRO A 1178 -23.88 26.02 -7.96
C PRO A 1178 -24.62 27.33 -7.68
N VAL A 1179 -23.97 28.21 -6.90
CA VAL A 1179 -24.54 29.47 -6.40
C VAL A 1179 -24.49 30.54 -7.49
N LEU A 1180 -25.67 30.98 -7.94
CA LEU A 1180 -25.81 32.10 -8.87
C LEU A 1180 -26.00 33.42 -8.10
N PRO A 1181 -25.26 34.51 -8.43
CA PRO A 1181 -25.33 35.78 -7.69
C PRO A 1181 -26.74 36.36 -7.52
N HIS A 1182 -27.58 36.29 -8.57
CA HIS A 1182 -28.94 36.82 -8.52
C HIS A 1182 -29.86 35.99 -7.61
N VAL A 1183 -29.67 34.66 -7.57
CA VAL A 1183 -30.43 33.76 -6.68
C VAL A 1183 -30.01 33.99 -5.23
N LEU A 1184 -28.72 34.13 -4.96
CA LEU A 1184 -28.19 34.43 -3.63
C LEU A 1184 -28.77 35.75 -3.08
N LEU A 1185 -28.73 36.82 -3.87
CA LEU A 1185 -29.22 38.14 -3.45
C LEU A 1185 -30.74 38.16 -3.26
N ALA A 1186 -31.49 37.50 -4.14
CA ALA A 1186 -32.94 37.38 -4.02
C ALA A 1186 -33.32 36.64 -2.73
N LEU A 1187 -32.64 35.52 -2.45
CA LEU A 1187 -32.88 34.72 -1.25
C LEU A 1187 -32.51 35.49 0.02
N ILE A 1188 -31.40 36.23 0.03
CA ILE A 1188 -31.01 37.07 1.17
C ILE A 1188 -32.08 38.11 1.49
N ARG A 1189 -32.60 38.79 0.47
CA ARG A 1189 -33.69 39.77 0.64
C ARG A 1189 -34.97 39.09 1.13
N GLU A 1190 -35.34 37.96 0.55
CA GLU A 1190 -36.50 37.19 1.00
C GLU A 1190 -36.36 36.76 2.46
N THR A 1191 -35.18 36.31 2.88
CA THR A 1191 -34.94 35.90 4.27
C THR A 1191 -34.92 37.10 5.21
N LEU A 1192 -34.21 38.18 4.89
CA LEU A 1192 -34.10 39.36 5.75
C LEU A 1192 -35.42 40.13 5.88
N ASP A 1193 -36.19 40.24 4.81
CA ASP A 1193 -37.42 41.05 4.75
C ASP A 1193 -38.69 40.28 5.17
N LYS A 1194 -38.59 38.96 5.43
CA LYS A 1194 -39.66 38.17 6.08
C LYS A 1194 -39.85 38.65 7.53
N GLU A 1195 -41.05 39.12 7.88
CA GLU A 1195 -41.43 39.52 9.26
C GLU A 1195 -41.43 38.35 10.23
#